data_AF-A0A6V7GWN6-F1
#
_entry.id   AF-A0A6V7GWN6-F1
#
_cell.length_a   1.000
_cell.length_b   1.000
_cell.length_c   1.000
_cell.angle_alpha   90.00
_cell.angle_beta   90.00
_cell.angle_gamma   90.00
#
_symmetry.space_group_name_H-M   'P 1'
#
loop_
_entity.id
_entity.type
_entity.pdbx_description
1 polymer ?
#
loop_
_entity_poly.entity_id
_entity_poly.type
_entity_poly.pdbx_seq_one_letter_code
_entity_poly.pdbx_strand_id
1 'polypeptide(L)'
;MAAQSKMLYQMNKYYGERVQARMGQVQKTIREVCKVVQEVLKEVEVQEPRFISSLTECNGRYEGLEVISPGEFEVVLYLNQMGVFNFVDDGSLPGCAVLKLSDGRKRSMSLWVEFITASGYLSARKIRSRFQTLVAQACDKCAYRDSVKMIADTTEVKLRIRERYVVQITPAFKCSGVWPRSAAHWPIPHIPWPHPNLVAEVKTEGFDLLSKESVALQGKQSAMEGDAWVLSFTEAETRLLQGGCRRRCLSILKTLRDRHLDLPGNPVTSYHMKTLLLYECEKHPLETEWDEGCIADRINGIFLQLISCLQCRRCPHYFLPNLDLFKGKSPSGLENAAKQVWRLTRELLTNSRFRPPTTTMLLPADMLAAQSKMVYQINKYFGERVMTRKSQVMKTIQEVCRVVQDVLKEVEVQEPRFISSLTDYNGRFDGLDVISPTEFEIVIYLNQMGVLNFVDDGTLPGCAVLKLSDGRKRSMSLWVEFITASGYLSARKIRSRFQTLVAQACDKCAYRDSVKMIADTTEVKLRIRERYVVQITPAFKCAGLWPRSASHWPIAHIPWPHPNIVAEVKTEGFDMLSKECIGLQGKQSAMEGDAWALSFIDAENRLLQGGSRKRCLSILKTLRDRHLDLPGNPVTSYHMKTLLLYECEKHPHEAEWDEICIADRINGILLQLISCLQCRRCPHYFLPNLDLFKGKSPSGLENAAKQVWRLTRELLTNSRALEKL
;
A
#
# COMPACT_ATOMS: atom_id res chain seq x y z
N MET A 1 -2.95 -4.71 -29.93
CA MET A 1 -2.21 -5.85 -30.52
C MET A 1 -0.77 -5.48 -30.88
N ALA A 2 -0.50 -4.54 -31.81
CA ALA A 2 0.89 -4.24 -32.24
C ALA A 2 1.90 -3.88 -31.12
N ALA A 3 1.49 -3.12 -30.10
CA ALA A 3 2.37 -2.76 -28.97
C ALA A 3 2.70 -3.97 -28.08
N GLN A 4 1.72 -4.82 -27.79
CA GLN A 4 1.87 -6.02 -26.97
C GLN A 4 2.78 -7.05 -27.67
N SER A 5 2.59 -7.27 -28.98
CA SER A 5 3.46 -8.14 -29.79
C SER A 5 4.91 -7.66 -29.81
N LYS A 6 5.14 -6.34 -29.85
CA LYS A 6 6.48 -5.75 -29.84
C LYS A 6 7.16 -5.87 -28.46
N MET A 7 6.42 -5.66 -27.38
CA MET A 7 6.93 -5.83 -26.02
C MET A 7 7.32 -7.29 -25.74
N LEU A 8 6.47 -8.24 -26.16
CA LEU A 8 6.75 -9.67 -26.08
C LEU A 8 8.03 -10.04 -26.83
N TYR A 9 8.22 -9.54 -28.05
CA TYR A 9 9.46 -9.75 -28.80
C TYR A 9 10.70 -9.26 -28.05
N GLN A 10 10.66 -8.04 -27.50
CA GLN A 10 11.79 -7.50 -26.73
C GLN A 10 12.05 -8.31 -25.45
N MET A 11 10.99 -8.79 -24.79
CA MET A 11 11.12 -9.64 -23.60
C MET A 11 11.76 -10.99 -23.94
N ASN A 12 11.36 -11.60 -25.07
CA ASN A 12 11.97 -12.81 -25.59
C ASN A 12 13.45 -12.61 -25.94
N LYS A 13 13.79 -11.49 -26.58
CA LYS A 13 15.17 -11.12 -26.87
C LYS A 13 15.99 -10.91 -25.60
N TYR A 14 15.47 -10.15 -24.63
CA TYR A 14 16.13 -9.94 -23.34
C TYR A 14 16.37 -11.27 -22.60
N TYR A 15 15.40 -12.18 -22.66
CA TYR A 15 15.54 -13.52 -22.13
C TYR A 15 16.69 -14.29 -22.81
N GLY A 16 16.69 -14.35 -24.14
CA GLY A 16 17.71 -15.06 -24.92
C GLY A 16 19.12 -14.51 -24.74
N GLU A 17 19.28 -13.20 -24.58
CA GLU A 17 20.60 -12.56 -24.49
C GLU A 17 21.09 -12.39 -23.04
N ARG A 18 20.26 -11.79 -22.18
CA ARG A 18 20.70 -11.34 -20.86
C ARG A 18 20.38 -12.35 -19.77
N VAL A 19 19.20 -12.95 -19.81
CA VAL A 19 18.79 -13.93 -18.81
C VAL A 19 19.57 -15.24 -18.98
N GLN A 20 19.70 -15.74 -20.21
CA GLN A 20 20.51 -16.94 -20.49
C GLN A 20 21.99 -16.73 -20.14
N ALA A 21 22.58 -15.58 -20.48
CA ALA A 21 23.95 -15.28 -20.10
C ALA A 21 24.14 -15.25 -18.57
N ARG A 22 23.20 -14.63 -17.84
CA ARG A 22 23.20 -14.65 -16.36
C ARG A 22 23.11 -16.07 -15.83
N MET A 23 22.16 -16.87 -16.33
CA MET A 23 21.96 -18.25 -15.90
C MET A 23 23.20 -19.10 -16.14
N GLY A 24 23.79 -19.02 -17.35
CA GLY A 24 25.02 -19.74 -17.69
C GLY A 24 26.21 -19.35 -16.81
N GLN A 25 26.37 -18.05 -16.52
CA GLN A 25 27.44 -17.58 -15.62
C GLN A 25 27.24 -18.08 -14.20
N VAL A 26 26.03 -17.94 -13.65
CA VAL A 26 25.69 -18.40 -12.30
C VAL A 26 25.92 -19.91 -12.17
N GLN A 27 25.52 -20.72 -13.15
CA GLN A 27 25.73 -22.17 -13.12
C GLN A 27 27.22 -22.56 -13.09
N LYS A 28 28.08 -21.85 -13.82
CA LYS A 28 29.54 -22.05 -13.74
C LYS A 28 30.07 -21.72 -12.35
N THR A 29 29.64 -20.59 -11.79
CA THR A 29 30.03 -20.15 -10.44
C THR A 29 29.54 -21.11 -9.36
N ILE A 30 28.34 -21.68 -9.49
CA ILE A 30 27.79 -22.66 -8.54
C ILE A 30 28.72 -23.86 -8.40
N ARG A 31 29.15 -24.46 -9.52
CA ARG A 31 30.04 -25.64 -9.49
C ARG A 31 31.38 -25.32 -8.81
N GLU A 32 31.93 -24.14 -9.09
CA GLU A 32 33.17 -23.66 -8.47
C GLU A 32 33.01 -23.50 -6.95
N VAL A 33 31.94 -22.84 -6.53
CA VAL A 33 31.64 -22.57 -5.12
C VAL A 33 31.31 -23.85 -4.35
N CYS A 34 30.42 -24.69 -4.87
CA CYS A 34 29.99 -25.92 -4.21
C CYS A 34 31.15 -26.89 -4.00
N LYS A 35 32.10 -26.97 -4.93
CA LYS A 35 33.31 -27.79 -4.77
C LYS A 35 34.13 -27.37 -3.54
N VAL A 36 34.28 -26.06 -3.31
CA VAL A 36 35.01 -25.55 -2.14
C VAL A 36 34.23 -25.82 -0.85
N VAL A 37 32.91 -25.60 -0.88
CA VAL A 37 32.03 -25.87 0.28
C VAL A 37 32.05 -27.34 0.67
N GLN A 38 32.01 -28.26 -0.30
CA GLN A 38 32.08 -29.70 -0.04
C GLN A 38 33.39 -30.10 0.67
N GLU A 39 34.53 -29.57 0.25
CA GLU A 39 35.81 -29.84 0.94
C GLU A 39 35.84 -29.25 2.35
N VAL A 40 35.29 -28.06 2.56
CA VAL A 40 35.18 -27.48 3.92
C VAL A 40 34.28 -28.36 4.80
N LEU A 41 33.11 -28.77 4.29
CA LEU A 41 32.18 -29.63 5.05
C LEU A 41 32.77 -31.02 5.33
N LYS A 42 33.59 -31.56 4.43
CA LYS A 42 34.30 -32.82 4.67
C LYS A 42 35.25 -32.73 5.87
N GLU A 43 36.00 -31.64 6.00
CA GLU A 43 36.87 -31.39 7.16
C GLU A 43 36.07 -31.10 8.46
N VAL A 44 34.87 -30.55 8.34
CA VAL A 44 33.94 -30.43 9.47
C VAL A 44 33.46 -31.81 9.91
N GLU A 45 33.06 -32.68 8.98
CA GLU A 45 32.56 -34.03 9.26
C GLU A 45 33.62 -34.91 9.93
N VAL A 46 34.90 -34.78 9.55
CA VAL A 46 36.03 -35.45 10.23
C VAL A 46 36.13 -35.06 11.71
N GLN A 47 35.82 -33.80 12.04
CA GLN A 47 35.89 -33.29 13.42
C GLN A 47 34.61 -33.53 14.22
N GLU A 48 33.47 -33.52 13.54
CA GLU A 48 32.14 -33.71 14.13
C GLU A 48 31.22 -34.45 13.14
N PRO A 49 31.15 -35.79 13.23
CA PRO A 49 30.41 -36.64 12.28
C PRO A 49 28.89 -36.40 12.24
N ARG A 50 28.35 -35.57 13.14
CA ARG A 50 26.92 -35.17 13.12
C ARG A 50 26.61 -34.12 12.06
N PHE A 51 27.60 -33.37 11.56
CA PHE A 51 27.44 -32.36 10.50
C PHE A 51 27.82 -32.94 9.12
N ILE A 52 27.08 -33.95 8.69
CA ILE A 52 27.29 -34.61 7.39
C ILE A 52 26.87 -33.67 6.27
N SER A 53 27.67 -33.57 5.22
CA SER A 53 27.33 -32.73 4.05
C SER A 53 26.11 -33.27 3.30
N SER A 54 24.98 -32.54 3.37
CA SER A 54 23.81 -32.78 2.51
C SER A 54 23.95 -32.21 1.09
N LEU A 55 25.04 -31.47 0.82
CA LEU A 55 25.26 -30.77 -0.45
C LEU A 55 25.63 -31.76 -1.57
N THR A 56 24.63 -32.25 -2.28
CA THR A 56 24.76 -33.22 -3.38
C THR A 56 24.19 -32.67 -4.68
N GLU A 57 24.82 -32.98 -5.81
CA GLU A 57 24.33 -32.59 -7.14
C GLU A 57 23.39 -33.67 -7.69
N CYS A 58 22.13 -33.31 -7.91
CA CYS A 58 21.10 -34.15 -8.49
C CYS A 58 20.50 -33.45 -9.71
N ASN A 59 20.56 -34.07 -10.89
CA ASN A 59 20.03 -33.51 -12.14
C ASN A 59 20.54 -32.09 -12.46
N GLY A 60 21.83 -31.82 -12.20
CA GLY A 60 22.46 -30.53 -12.44
C GLY A 60 22.05 -29.41 -11.48
N ARG A 61 21.49 -29.77 -10.32
CA ARG A 61 21.16 -28.83 -9.23
C ARG A 61 21.70 -29.37 -7.92
N TYR A 62 22.17 -28.47 -7.06
CA TYR A 62 22.60 -28.83 -5.71
C TYR A 62 21.41 -28.72 -4.75
N GLU A 63 21.11 -29.79 -4.01
CA GLU A 63 20.07 -29.76 -2.99
C GLU A 63 20.44 -28.78 -1.87
N GLY A 64 19.48 -27.95 -1.44
CA GLY A 64 19.69 -26.94 -0.40
C GLY A 64 20.47 -25.70 -0.86
N LEU A 65 20.83 -25.56 -2.14
CA LEU A 65 21.52 -24.38 -2.65
C LEU A 65 20.55 -23.30 -3.14
N GLU A 66 20.66 -22.10 -2.59
CA GLU A 66 19.96 -20.91 -3.03
C GLU A 66 20.90 -19.84 -3.60
N VAL A 67 20.50 -19.27 -4.74
CA VAL A 67 21.19 -18.14 -5.37
C VAL A 67 20.58 -16.82 -4.89
N ILE A 68 21.30 -16.10 -4.05
CA ILE A 68 20.88 -14.78 -3.52
C ILE A 68 21.20 -13.70 -4.55
N SER A 69 22.42 -13.69 -5.09
CA SER A 69 22.90 -12.83 -6.17
C SER A 69 23.94 -13.57 -7.01
N PRO A 70 24.44 -13.03 -8.14
CA PRO A 70 25.51 -13.67 -8.90
C PRO A 70 26.81 -13.89 -8.13
N GLY A 71 27.02 -13.18 -7.01
CA GLY A 71 28.18 -13.31 -6.13
C GLY A 71 27.88 -13.85 -4.73
N GLU A 72 26.61 -14.10 -4.40
CA GLU A 72 26.17 -14.49 -3.05
C GLU A 72 25.24 -15.69 -3.09
N PHE A 73 25.54 -16.69 -2.25
CA PHE A 73 24.85 -17.98 -2.20
C PHE A 73 24.52 -18.37 -0.75
N GLU A 74 23.45 -19.13 -0.57
CA GLU A 74 23.13 -19.80 0.69
C GLU A 74 23.09 -21.32 0.44
N VAL A 75 23.78 -22.08 1.27
CA VAL A 75 23.77 -23.54 1.29
C VAL A 75 23.10 -23.97 2.58
N VAL A 76 21.93 -24.58 2.46
CA VAL A 76 21.20 -25.20 3.57
C VAL A 76 21.84 -26.57 3.84
N LEU A 77 22.45 -26.71 5.01
CA LEU A 77 23.01 -27.96 5.50
C LEU A 77 21.94 -28.70 6.28
N TYR A 78 21.33 -29.71 5.67
CA TYR A 78 20.31 -30.53 6.32
C TYR A 78 20.96 -31.46 7.34
N LEU A 79 20.65 -31.20 8.61
CA LEU A 79 21.02 -32.06 9.71
C LEU A 79 20.19 -33.36 9.67
N ASN A 80 20.69 -34.39 10.35
CA ASN A 80 19.96 -35.64 10.56
C ASN A 80 18.59 -35.41 11.23
N GLN A 81 17.81 -36.48 11.41
CA GLN A 81 16.44 -36.37 11.93
C GLN A 81 16.34 -35.55 13.22
N MET A 82 15.26 -34.76 13.32
CA MET A 82 14.91 -34.00 14.53
C MET A 82 14.69 -34.90 15.75
N GLY A 83 14.39 -36.19 15.56
CA GLY A 83 14.29 -37.15 16.66
C GLY A 83 13.14 -36.85 17.63
N VAL A 84 13.47 -36.59 18.90
CA VAL A 84 12.50 -36.54 20.03
C VAL A 84 11.85 -35.16 20.27
N PHE A 85 12.12 -34.18 19.40
CA PHE A 85 11.57 -32.83 19.51
C PHE A 85 10.23 -32.70 18.79
N ASN A 86 9.30 -31.99 19.43
CA ASN A 86 8.06 -31.52 18.82
C ASN A 86 8.30 -30.14 18.21
N PHE A 87 7.78 -29.96 17.00
CA PHE A 87 7.65 -28.66 16.36
C PHE A 87 6.54 -27.84 17.04
N VAL A 88 6.86 -26.62 17.47
CA VAL A 88 5.92 -25.70 18.12
C VAL A 88 5.91 -24.36 17.39
N ASP A 89 4.76 -24.04 16.80
CA ASP A 89 4.45 -22.76 16.17
C ASP A 89 3.11 -22.24 16.72
N ASP A 90 3.20 -21.31 17.68
CA ASP A 90 2.07 -20.66 18.32
C ASP A 90 1.84 -19.22 17.80
N GLY A 91 2.62 -18.79 16.81
CA GLY A 91 2.57 -17.44 16.24
C GLY A 91 3.17 -16.33 17.12
N SER A 92 3.76 -16.65 18.28
CA SER A 92 4.38 -15.66 19.17
C SER A 92 5.65 -15.04 18.58
N LEU A 93 6.39 -15.80 17.76
CA LEU A 93 7.61 -15.38 17.07
C LEU A 93 7.35 -15.26 15.56
N PRO A 94 7.20 -14.05 15.01
CA PRO A 94 6.91 -13.87 13.58
C PRO A 94 8.00 -14.52 12.71
N GLY A 95 7.59 -15.48 11.87
CA GLY A 95 8.47 -16.19 10.94
C GLY A 95 9.46 -17.17 11.58
N CYS A 96 9.29 -17.47 12.87
CA CYS A 96 10.14 -18.42 13.57
C CYS A 96 9.29 -19.44 14.33
N ALA A 97 9.89 -20.58 14.65
CA ALA A 97 9.30 -21.62 15.48
C ALA A 97 10.34 -22.16 16.46
N VAL A 98 9.90 -22.98 17.42
CA VAL A 98 10.80 -23.62 18.39
C VAL A 98 10.64 -25.14 18.35
N LEU A 99 11.74 -25.83 18.66
CA LEU A 99 11.78 -27.28 18.81
C LEU A 99 11.88 -27.59 20.31
N LYS A 100 10.88 -28.28 20.87
CA LYS A 100 10.80 -28.60 22.31
C LYS A 100 10.75 -30.10 22.53
N LEU A 101 11.47 -30.60 23.53
CA LEU A 101 11.41 -32.02 23.90
C LEU A 101 9.96 -32.46 24.13
N SER A 102 9.58 -33.59 23.53
CA SER A 102 8.29 -34.23 23.77
C SER A 102 8.13 -34.70 25.23
N ASP A 103 9.22 -35.15 25.84
CA ASP A 103 9.32 -35.55 27.24
C ASP A 103 10.75 -35.24 27.73
N GLY A 104 10.89 -34.61 28.90
CA GLY A 104 12.19 -34.28 29.50
C GLY A 104 13.07 -35.50 29.75
N ARG A 105 12.48 -36.68 29.96
CA ARG A 105 13.20 -37.96 30.13
C ARG A 105 13.91 -38.42 28.85
N LYS A 106 13.48 -37.94 27.68
CA LYS A 106 14.11 -38.24 26.38
C LYS A 106 15.31 -37.34 26.07
N ARG A 107 15.72 -36.47 26.99
CA ARG A 107 16.85 -35.53 26.79
C ARG A 107 18.14 -36.26 26.40
N SER A 108 18.50 -37.33 27.09
CA SER A 108 19.70 -38.14 26.83
C SER A 108 19.62 -38.97 25.55
N MET A 109 18.42 -39.15 24.99
CA MET A 109 18.20 -39.88 23.72
C MET A 109 18.45 -39.00 22.49
N SER A 110 18.62 -37.69 22.68
CA SER A 110 18.84 -36.74 21.58
C SER A 110 20.31 -36.73 21.15
N LEU A 111 20.56 -36.75 19.84
CA LEU A 111 21.88 -36.55 19.24
C LEU A 111 22.46 -35.14 19.52
N TRP A 112 21.60 -34.21 19.94
CA TRP A 112 21.92 -32.79 20.11
C TRP A 112 21.84 -32.35 21.58
N VAL A 113 22.07 -33.27 22.51
CA VAL A 113 21.83 -33.10 23.95
C VAL A 113 22.47 -31.85 24.57
N GLU A 114 23.67 -31.48 24.11
CA GLU A 114 24.44 -30.33 24.59
C GLU A 114 23.84 -28.98 24.14
N PHE A 115 23.03 -29.00 23.08
CA PHE A 115 22.37 -27.82 22.52
C PHE A 115 20.97 -27.60 23.10
N ILE A 116 20.50 -28.49 23.98
CA ILE A 116 19.22 -28.37 24.66
C ILE A 116 19.32 -27.40 25.84
N THR A 117 18.41 -26.43 25.91
CA THR A 117 18.34 -25.48 27.03
C THR A 117 17.80 -26.12 28.31
N ALA A 118 17.92 -25.43 29.45
CA ALA A 118 17.34 -25.91 30.71
C ALA A 118 15.83 -26.15 30.59
N SER A 119 15.14 -25.32 29.81
CA SER A 119 13.69 -25.41 29.54
C SER A 119 13.31 -26.45 28.48
N GLY A 120 14.28 -27.21 27.95
CA GLY A 120 14.04 -28.31 27.02
C GLY A 120 13.89 -27.90 25.54
N TYR A 121 14.32 -26.69 25.16
CA TYR A 121 14.33 -26.24 23.76
C TYR A 121 15.65 -26.58 23.06
N LEU A 122 15.60 -27.02 21.81
CA LEU A 122 16.80 -27.17 20.99
C LEU A 122 17.24 -25.82 20.43
N SER A 123 18.38 -25.32 20.90
CA SER A 123 18.83 -23.96 20.60
C SER A 123 19.49 -23.84 19.23
N ALA A 124 18.83 -23.14 18.30
CA ALA A 124 19.39 -22.83 16.98
C ALA A 124 20.75 -22.11 17.09
N ARG A 125 20.84 -21.09 17.96
CA ARG A 125 22.07 -20.32 18.17
C ARG A 125 23.24 -21.18 18.63
N LYS A 126 23.02 -22.10 19.59
CA LYS A 126 24.11 -22.96 20.09
C LYS A 126 24.62 -23.91 19.01
N ILE A 127 23.73 -24.49 18.20
CA ILE A 127 24.13 -25.30 17.04
C ILE A 127 24.95 -24.47 16.05
N ARG A 128 24.46 -23.27 15.69
CA ARG A 128 25.16 -22.37 14.76
C ARG A 128 26.54 -21.95 15.29
N SER A 129 26.65 -21.61 16.56
CA SER A 129 27.92 -21.22 17.19
C SER A 129 28.94 -22.37 17.21
N ARG A 130 28.50 -23.59 17.52
CA ARG A 130 29.38 -24.77 17.42
C ARG A 130 29.81 -25.02 15.98
N PHE A 131 28.87 -24.97 15.05
CA PHE A 131 29.13 -25.17 13.63
C PHE A 131 30.10 -24.11 13.07
N GLN A 132 29.94 -22.85 13.46
CA GLN A 132 30.84 -21.76 13.10
C GLN A 132 32.29 -22.04 13.53
N THR A 133 32.48 -22.54 14.76
CA THR A 133 33.81 -22.90 15.28
C THR A 133 34.45 -24.03 14.45
N LEU A 134 33.66 -25.05 14.11
CA LEU A 134 34.11 -26.17 13.29
C LEU A 134 34.49 -25.72 11.87
N VAL A 135 33.67 -24.85 11.26
CA VAL A 135 33.93 -24.33 9.92
C VAL A 135 35.16 -23.43 9.91
N ALA A 136 35.39 -22.62 10.93
CA ALA A 136 36.61 -21.83 11.07
C ALA A 136 37.86 -22.73 11.03
N GLN A 137 37.86 -23.79 11.85
CA GLN A 137 38.96 -24.76 11.91
C GLN A 137 39.11 -25.54 10.60
N ALA A 138 38.01 -25.85 9.92
CA ALA A 138 38.00 -26.52 8.63
C ALA A 138 38.58 -25.65 7.51
N CYS A 139 38.30 -24.34 7.50
CA CYS A 139 38.90 -23.41 6.54
C CYS A 139 40.43 -23.38 6.63
N ASP A 140 41.00 -23.50 7.82
CA ASP A 140 42.45 -23.50 8.02
C ASP A 140 43.12 -24.81 7.56
N LYS A 141 42.37 -25.93 7.56
CA LYS A 141 42.88 -27.27 7.27
C LYS A 141 42.59 -27.77 5.85
N CYS A 142 41.55 -27.26 5.19
CA CYS A 142 41.09 -27.81 3.92
C CYS A 142 42.05 -27.52 2.75
N ALA A 143 41.87 -28.26 1.66
CA ALA A 143 42.67 -28.11 0.44
C ALA A 143 42.60 -26.71 -0.20
N TYR A 144 41.59 -25.91 0.16
CA TYR A 144 41.37 -24.56 -0.36
C TYR A 144 41.71 -23.44 0.63
N ARG A 145 42.45 -23.69 1.72
CA ARG A 145 42.75 -22.70 2.78
C ARG A 145 43.25 -21.33 2.28
N ASP A 146 44.01 -21.30 1.17
CA ASP A 146 44.54 -20.05 0.60
C ASP A 146 43.47 -19.26 -0.19
N SER A 147 42.34 -19.90 -0.52
CA SER A 147 41.24 -19.39 -1.35
C SER A 147 39.90 -19.30 -0.63
N VAL A 148 39.78 -19.77 0.61
CA VAL A 148 38.55 -19.68 1.41
C VAL A 148 38.86 -19.11 2.80
N LYS A 149 38.10 -18.10 3.21
CA LYS A 149 38.20 -17.51 4.55
C LYS A 149 36.83 -17.38 5.17
N MET A 150 36.73 -17.60 6.47
CA MET A 150 35.50 -17.27 7.20
C MET A 150 35.39 -15.76 7.38
N ILE A 151 34.19 -15.21 7.16
CA ILE A 151 33.90 -13.79 7.42
C ILE A 151 33.72 -13.59 8.93
N ALA A 152 34.47 -12.65 9.51
CA ALA A 152 34.39 -12.28 10.93
C ALA A 152 33.18 -11.37 11.24
N ASP A 153 32.96 -11.09 12.52
CA ASP A 153 31.95 -10.14 13.04
C ASP A 153 30.50 -10.46 12.65
N THR A 154 30.18 -11.74 12.54
CA THR A 154 28.83 -12.26 12.25
C THR A 154 28.56 -13.53 13.06
N THR A 155 27.30 -13.75 13.46
CA THR A 155 26.90 -15.04 14.06
C THR A 155 26.56 -16.09 13.00
N GLU A 156 26.42 -15.67 11.74
CA GLU A 156 26.20 -16.55 10.58
C GLU A 156 27.51 -17.17 10.11
N VAL A 157 27.46 -18.43 9.64
CA VAL A 157 28.60 -19.09 9.01
C VAL A 157 28.70 -18.65 7.57
N LYS A 158 29.57 -17.67 7.32
CA LYS A 158 29.81 -17.12 5.98
C LYS A 158 31.24 -17.32 5.53
N LEU A 159 31.41 -17.84 4.33
CA LEU A 159 32.69 -18.04 3.67
C LEU A 159 32.87 -17.01 2.56
N ARG A 160 34.06 -16.43 2.49
CA ARG A 160 34.54 -15.67 1.34
C ARG A 160 35.46 -16.57 0.52
N ILE A 161 35.05 -16.85 -0.72
CA ILE A 161 35.79 -17.71 -1.65
C ILE A 161 36.42 -16.82 -2.72
N ARG A 162 37.75 -16.93 -2.87
CA ARG A 162 38.60 -16.21 -3.85
C ARG A 162 38.39 -14.69 -3.83
N GLU A 163 38.12 -14.13 -2.66
CA GLU A 163 37.79 -12.71 -2.45
C GLU A 163 36.63 -12.16 -3.30
N ARG A 164 35.85 -13.06 -3.94
CA ARG A 164 34.85 -12.69 -4.94
C ARG A 164 33.44 -13.16 -4.58
N TYR A 165 33.32 -14.34 -4.00
CA TYR A 165 32.03 -14.96 -3.72
C TYR A 165 31.81 -15.07 -2.22
N VAL A 166 30.57 -14.84 -1.79
CA VAL A 166 30.14 -15.04 -0.41
C VAL A 166 29.17 -16.21 -0.36
N VAL A 167 29.41 -17.15 0.55
CA VAL A 167 28.55 -18.31 0.75
C VAL A 167 28.18 -18.40 2.21
N GLN A 168 26.89 -18.34 2.51
CA GLN A 168 26.38 -18.68 3.83
C GLN A 168 26.08 -20.18 3.89
N ILE A 169 26.50 -20.86 4.95
CA ILE A 169 26.13 -22.25 5.22
C ILE A 169 25.21 -22.26 6.44
N THR A 170 23.96 -22.67 6.25
CA THR A 170 22.91 -22.57 7.27
C THR A 170 22.50 -23.98 7.72
N PRO A 171 22.83 -24.42 8.95
CA PRO A 171 22.31 -25.68 9.50
C PRO A 171 20.78 -25.64 9.59
N ALA A 172 20.12 -26.74 9.21
CA ALA A 172 18.68 -26.79 9.15
C ALA A 172 18.08 -28.17 9.41
N PHE A 173 16.80 -28.21 9.78
CA PHE A 173 15.99 -29.42 9.76
C PHE A 173 14.88 -29.30 8.71
N LYS A 174 14.69 -30.37 7.92
CA LYS A 174 13.63 -30.48 6.93
C LYS A 174 12.36 -31.03 7.58
N CYS A 175 11.23 -30.34 7.40
CA CYS A 175 9.93 -30.70 7.96
C CYS A 175 8.94 -31.03 6.83
N SER A 176 8.96 -32.27 6.33
CA SER A 176 8.05 -32.74 5.27
C SER A 176 6.75 -33.31 5.84
N GLY A 177 5.65 -33.18 5.08
CA GLY A 177 4.33 -33.72 5.46
C GLY A 177 3.63 -33.00 6.62
N VAL A 178 4.20 -31.91 7.14
CA VAL A 178 3.62 -31.05 8.18
C VAL A 178 3.58 -29.62 7.67
N TRP A 179 2.52 -28.88 8.05
CA TRP A 179 2.36 -27.47 7.68
C TRP A 179 2.31 -26.59 8.93
N PRO A 180 3.02 -25.44 8.96
CA PRO A 180 3.10 -24.62 10.16
C PRO A 180 1.78 -23.89 10.42
N ARG A 181 1.42 -23.73 11.70
CA ARG A 181 0.15 -23.11 12.12
C ARG A 181 0.03 -21.67 11.67
N SER A 182 1.13 -20.93 11.71
CA SER A 182 1.25 -19.54 11.24
C SER A 182 0.94 -19.40 9.75
N ALA A 183 1.14 -20.45 8.95
CA ALA A 183 0.80 -20.50 7.53
C ALA A 183 -0.51 -21.27 7.23
N ALA A 184 -1.24 -21.75 8.24
CA ALA A 184 -2.42 -22.60 8.05
C ALA A 184 -3.62 -21.88 7.42
N HIS A 185 -3.61 -20.55 7.44
CA HIS A 185 -4.59 -19.72 6.74
C HIS A 185 -4.50 -19.83 5.21
N TRP A 186 -3.40 -20.41 4.68
CA TRP A 186 -3.20 -20.65 3.27
C TRP A 186 -3.67 -22.07 2.86
N PRO A 187 -4.37 -22.20 1.71
CA PRO A 187 -4.75 -21.15 0.76
C PRO A 187 -5.96 -20.32 1.21
N ILE A 188 -6.12 -19.12 0.67
CA ILE A 188 -7.24 -18.23 0.97
C ILE A 188 -8.52 -18.77 0.28
N PRO A 189 -9.64 -19.04 1.00
CA PRO A 189 -10.79 -19.79 0.47
C PRO A 189 -11.48 -19.23 -0.79
N HIS A 190 -11.37 -17.93 -1.07
CA HIS A 190 -12.02 -17.27 -2.20
C HIS A 190 -11.09 -17.04 -3.40
N ILE A 191 -9.84 -17.50 -3.33
CA ILE A 191 -8.88 -17.38 -4.43
C ILE A 191 -8.83 -18.74 -5.15
N PRO A 192 -9.15 -18.80 -6.46
CA PRO A 192 -9.28 -20.07 -7.18
C PRO A 192 -7.91 -20.69 -7.56
N TRP A 193 -6.80 -20.03 -7.23
CA TRP A 193 -5.45 -20.54 -7.39
C TRP A 193 -4.76 -20.66 -6.03
N PRO A 194 -3.98 -21.74 -5.79
CA PRO A 194 -3.76 -22.87 -6.69
C PRO A 194 -4.88 -23.92 -6.62
N HIS A 195 -4.92 -24.81 -7.62
CA HIS A 195 -5.85 -25.95 -7.62
C HIS A 195 -5.60 -26.87 -6.41
N PRO A 196 -6.63 -27.48 -5.78
CA PRO A 196 -6.49 -28.29 -4.57
C PRO A 196 -5.39 -29.37 -4.61
N ASN A 197 -5.18 -30.02 -5.75
CA ASN A 197 -4.09 -31.01 -5.89
C ASN A 197 -2.71 -30.38 -5.68
N LEU A 198 -2.47 -29.20 -6.27
CA LEU A 198 -1.22 -28.46 -6.07
C LEU A 198 -1.09 -27.96 -4.62
N VAL A 199 -2.19 -27.61 -3.95
CA VAL A 199 -2.18 -27.30 -2.51
C VAL A 199 -1.67 -28.50 -1.70
N ALA A 200 -2.17 -29.70 -2.00
CA ALA A 200 -1.75 -30.93 -1.31
C ALA A 200 -0.27 -31.24 -1.55
N GLU A 201 0.21 -31.11 -2.80
CA GLU A 201 1.63 -31.26 -3.14
C GLU A 201 2.49 -30.27 -2.35
N VAL A 202 2.14 -28.98 -2.34
CA VAL A 202 2.89 -27.93 -1.65
C VAL A 202 2.94 -28.17 -0.13
N LYS A 203 1.83 -28.59 0.48
CA LYS A 203 1.81 -28.95 1.91
C LYS A 203 2.62 -30.22 2.20
N THR A 204 2.73 -31.13 1.23
CA THR A 204 3.54 -32.35 1.35
C THR A 204 5.04 -32.05 1.31
N GLU A 205 5.47 -31.13 0.43
CA GLU A 205 6.86 -30.63 0.39
C GLU A 205 7.29 -30.09 1.77
N GLY A 206 6.37 -29.37 2.45
CA GLY A 206 6.56 -28.88 3.81
C GLY A 206 7.40 -27.59 3.88
N PHE A 207 8.27 -27.50 4.87
CA PHE A 207 9.11 -26.32 5.14
C PHE A 207 10.41 -26.71 5.84
N ASP A 208 11.36 -25.78 5.91
CA ASP A 208 12.63 -25.96 6.62
C ASP A 208 12.71 -25.07 7.86
N LEU A 209 13.41 -25.57 8.87
CA LEU A 209 13.77 -24.85 10.09
C LEU A 209 15.24 -24.47 9.99
N LEU A 210 15.52 -23.20 9.73
CA LEU A 210 16.86 -22.68 9.52
C LEU A 210 17.44 -22.13 10.82
N SER A 211 18.68 -22.52 11.14
CA SER A 211 19.44 -21.87 12.19
C SER A 211 20.10 -20.61 11.65
N LYS A 212 19.35 -19.51 11.59
CA LYS A 212 19.84 -18.18 11.21
C LYS A 212 19.18 -17.08 12.04
N GLU A 213 19.74 -15.88 12.03
CA GLU A 213 19.13 -14.71 12.64
C GLU A 213 17.86 -14.28 11.90
N SER A 214 16.85 -13.87 12.67
CA SER A 214 15.61 -13.30 12.14
C SER A 214 15.62 -11.80 12.24
N VAL A 215 15.50 -11.13 11.09
CA VAL A 215 15.33 -9.67 11.00
C VAL A 215 14.06 -9.21 11.74
N ALA A 216 13.08 -10.10 11.94
CA ALA A 216 11.87 -9.80 12.69
C ALA A 216 12.09 -9.66 14.20
N LEU A 217 13.17 -10.23 14.73
CA LEU A 217 13.46 -10.28 16.18
C LEU A 217 14.53 -9.27 16.61
N GLN A 218 15.27 -8.66 15.66
CA GLN A 218 16.28 -7.63 15.95
C GLN A 218 15.71 -6.49 16.83
N GLY A 219 16.37 -6.25 17.97
CA GLY A 219 16.06 -5.17 18.91
C GLY A 219 15.07 -5.54 20.04
N LYS A 220 14.50 -6.74 20.06
CA LYS A 220 13.70 -7.24 21.20
C LYS A 220 14.53 -8.23 22.00
N GLN A 221 15.16 -7.77 23.09
CA GLN A 221 15.84 -8.66 24.06
C GLN A 221 14.81 -9.62 24.69
N SER A 222 14.60 -10.78 24.07
CA SER A 222 13.87 -11.89 24.67
C SER A 222 14.78 -13.10 24.75
N ALA A 223 14.76 -13.79 25.89
CA ALA A 223 15.57 -14.99 26.12
C ALA A 223 15.32 -16.11 25.08
N MET A 224 14.16 -16.09 24.39
CA MET A 224 13.77 -17.08 23.39
C MET A 224 14.31 -16.80 21.98
N GLU A 225 14.89 -15.62 21.71
CA GLU A 225 15.41 -15.28 20.37
C GLU A 225 16.57 -16.19 19.93
N GLY A 226 17.40 -16.64 20.88
CA GLY A 226 18.50 -17.56 20.58
C GLY A 226 18.07 -19.00 20.31
N ASP A 227 16.86 -19.38 20.74
CA ASP A 227 16.36 -20.75 20.66
C ASP A 227 15.44 -20.99 19.46
N ALA A 228 15.06 -19.93 18.76
CA ALA A 228 14.13 -19.98 17.64
C ALA A 228 14.81 -20.36 16.33
N TRP A 229 14.07 -21.08 15.50
CA TRP A 229 14.44 -21.50 14.15
C TRP A 229 13.61 -20.73 13.13
N VAL A 230 14.24 -20.21 12.08
CA VAL A 230 13.54 -19.43 11.04
C VAL A 230 12.84 -20.37 10.07
N LEU A 231 11.56 -20.10 9.78
CA LEU A 231 10.79 -20.87 8.80
C LEU A 231 11.24 -20.49 7.38
N SER A 232 11.48 -21.49 6.52
CA SER A 232 11.75 -21.32 5.09
C SER A 232 10.86 -22.24 4.25
N PHE A 233 10.38 -21.76 3.11
CA PHE A 233 9.41 -22.46 2.27
C PHE A 233 9.94 -22.70 0.85
N THR A 234 11.27 -22.75 0.66
CA THR A 234 11.87 -22.69 -0.69
C THR A 234 11.38 -23.78 -1.65
N GLU A 235 11.25 -25.03 -1.19
CA GLU A 235 10.72 -26.12 -2.02
C GLU A 235 9.22 -25.96 -2.31
N ALA A 236 8.42 -25.60 -1.29
CA ALA A 236 7.00 -25.29 -1.42
C ALA A 236 6.73 -24.14 -2.42
N GLU A 237 7.51 -23.06 -2.36
CA GLU A 237 7.43 -21.94 -3.31
C GLU A 237 7.86 -22.38 -4.72
N THR A 238 8.88 -23.22 -4.84
CA THR A 238 9.36 -23.74 -6.14
C THR A 238 8.35 -24.70 -6.80
N ARG A 239 7.59 -25.43 -5.98
CA ARG A 239 6.45 -26.25 -6.39
C ARG A 239 5.30 -25.38 -6.89
N LEU A 240 4.95 -24.32 -6.17
CA LEU A 240 3.88 -23.39 -6.57
C LEU A 240 4.15 -22.69 -7.91
N LEU A 241 5.41 -22.39 -8.22
CA LEU A 241 5.78 -21.70 -9.46
C LEU A 241 5.87 -22.62 -10.68
N GLN A 242 5.28 -23.81 -10.65
CA GLN A 242 5.16 -24.69 -11.81
C GLN A 242 4.02 -24.26 -12.75
N GLY A 243 4.14 -24.61 -14.03
CA GLY A 243 3.16 -24.24 -15.06
C GLY A 243 3.37 -22.85 -15.66
N GLY A 244 3.00 -22.73 -16.94
CA GLY A 244 3.10 -21.50 -17.73
C GLY A 244 4.49 -20.88 -17.75
N CYS A 245 4.54 -19.56 -17.91
CA CYS A 245 5.76 -18.77 -17.94
C CYS A 245 6.24 -18.30 -16.55
N ARG A 246 5.71 -18.84 -15.44
CA ARG A 246 6.01 -18.39 -14.06
C ARG A 246 7.51 -18.40 -13.73
N ARG A 247 8.20 -19.52 -13.95
CA ARG A 247 9.66 -19.62 -13.73
C ARG A 247 10.45 -18.72 -14.68
N ARG A 248 9.97 -18.58 -15.92
CA ARG A 248 10.57 -17.69 -16.93
C ARG A 248 10.48 -16.23 -16.48
N CYS A 249 9.32 -15.82 -15.98
CA CYS A 249 9.07 -14.52 -15.36
C CYS A 249 10.02 -14.27 -14.18
N LEU A 250 10.15 -15.24 -13.25
CA LEU A 250 11.08 -15.12 -12.12
C LEU A 250 12.53 -14.91 -12.58
N SER A 251 12.99 -15.64 -13.59
CA SER A 251 14.34 -15.50 -14.14
C SER A 251 14.59 -14.10 -14.74
N ILE A 252 13.58 -13.53 -15.41
CA ILE A 252 13.64 -12.15 -15.93
C ILE A 252 13.70 -11.16 -14.77
N LEU A 253 12.80 -11.29 -13.78
CA LEU A 253 12.75 -10.40 -12.62
C LEU A 253 14.06 -10.39 -11.83
N LYS A 254 14.67 -11.57 -11.60
CA LYS A 254 15.99 -11.69 -10.96
C LYS A 254 17.09 -10.99 -11.78
N THR A 255 17.05 -11.13 -13.10
CA THR A 255 18.02 -10.48 -13.99
C THR A 255 17.87 -8.96 -14.00
N LEU A 256 16.62 -8.47 -14.02
CA LEU A 256 16.33 -7.04 -13.92
C LEU A 256 16.75 -6.48 -12.56
N ARG A 257 16.49 -7.21 -11.46
CA ARG A 257 16.92 -6.84 -10.11
C ARG A 257 18.43 -6.67 -10.06
N ASP A 258 19.19 -7.70 -10.46
CA ASP A 258 20.66 -7.68 -10.39
C ASP A 258 21.29 -6.57 -11.25
N ARG A 259 20.63 -6.13 -12.32
CA ARG A 259 21.16 -5.12 -13.23
C ARG A 259 20.75 -3.68 -12.91
N HIS A 260 19.58 -3.50 -12.30
CA HIS A 260 18.96 -2.18 -12.20
C HIS A 260 18.52 -1.79 -10.79
N LEU A 261 18.41 -2.76 -9.88
CA LEU A 261 17.87 -2.59 -8.53
C LEU A 261 18.85 -3.06 -7.44
N ASP A 262 20.10 -3.32 -7.79
CA ASP A 262 21.19 -3.48 -6.82
C ASP A 262 21.61 -2.10 -6.31
N LEU A 263 20.89 -1.64 -5.29
CA LEU A 263 20.99 -0.29 -4.74
C LEU A 263 21.64 -0.31 -3.35
N PRO A 264 22.26 0.80 -2.90
CA PRO A 264 22.80 0.91 -1.56
C PRO A 264 21.78 0.54 -0.48
N GLY A 265 22.18 -0.31 0.47
CA GLY A 265 21.29 -0.87 1.50
C GLY A 265 20.45 -2.08 1.06
N ASN A 266 20.60 -2.53 -0.20
CA ASN A 266 19.91 -3.68 -0.78
C ASN A 266 18.40 -3.72 -0.43
N PRO A 267 17.63 -2.66 -0.77
CA PRO A 267 16.22 -2.54 -0.41
C PRO A 267 15.33 -3.57 -1.12
N VAL A 268 15.76 -4.08 -2.28
CA VAL A 268 15.01 -5.06 -3.08
C VAL A 268 15.89 -6.27 -3.38
N THR A 269 15.41 -7.45 -3.01
CA THR A 269 16.13 -8.73 -3.19
C THR A 269 15.41 -9.64 -4.17
N SER A 270 16.10 -10.69 -4.65
CA SER A 270 15.49 -11.76 -5.45
C SER A 270 14.31 -12.43 -4.75
N TYR A 271 14.32 -12.47 -3.41
CA TYR A 271 13.23 -13.06 -2.63
C TYR A 271 11.96 -12.21 -2.72
N HIS A 272 12.06 -10.88 -2.68
CA HIS A 272 10.91 -9.99 -2.93
C HIS A 272 10.28 -10.24 -4.31
N MET A 273 11.09 -10.48 -5.35
CA MET A 273 10.57 -10.82 -6.69
C MET A 273 9.82 -12.15 -6.69
N LYS A 274 10.32 -13.17 -5.97
CA LYS A 274 9.64 -14.47 -5.83
C LYS A 274 8.32 -14.32 -5.07
N THR A 275 8.32 -13.59 -3.95
CA THR A 275 7.11 -13.31 -3.16
C THR A 275 6.04 -12.57 -3.96
N LEU A 276 6.43 -11.51 -4.69
CA LEU A 276 5.48 -10.74 -5.49
C LEU A 276 4.94 -11.53 -6.69
N LEU A 277 5.76 -12.43 -7.27
CA LEU A 277 5.29 -13.35 -8.29
C LEU A 277 4.21 -14.31 -7.77
N LEU A 278 4.34 -14.80 -6.54
CA LEU A 278 3.32 -15.64 -5.90
C LEU A 278 2.01 -14.87 -5.69
N TYR A 279 2.07 -13.63 -5.19
CA TYR A 279 0.88 -12.77 -5.11
C TYR A 279 0.29 -12.44 -6.48
N GLU A 280 1.11 -12.31 -7.52
CA GLU A 280 0.62 -12.10 -8.88
C GLU A 280 -0.15 -13.33 -9.41
N CYS A 281 0.24 -14.54 -9.00
CA CYS A 281 -0.49 -15.76 -9.32
C CYS A 281 -1.88 -15.79 -8.68
N GLU A 282 -2.05 -15.26 -7.47
CA GLU A 282 -3.36 -15.14 -6.84
C GLU A 282 -4.28 -14.13 -7.56
N LYS A 283 -3.71 -13.04 -8.09
CA LYS A 283 -4.46 -12.05 -8.87
C LYS A 283 -4.85 -12.55 -10.26
N HIS A 284 -4.04 -13.45 -10.83
CA HIS A 284 -4.19 -14.03 -12.16
C HIS A 284 -4.22 -15.56 -12.06
N PRO A 285 -5.33 -16.12 -11.56
CA PRO A 285 -5.38 -17.51 -11.15
C PRO A 285 -5.50 -18.51 -12.31
N LEU A 286 -5.83 -18.06 -13.52
CA LEU A 286 -6.04 -18.95 -14.67
C LEU A 286 -4.71 -19.30 -15.34
N GLU A 287 -4.54 -20.55 -15.77
CA GLU A 287 -3.30 -20.97 -16.47
C GLU A 287 -3.05 -20.20 -17.76
N THR A 288 -4.10 -19.82 -18.49
CA THR A 288 -4.00 -19.01 -19.72
C THR A 288 -3.46 -17.60 -19.48
N GLU A 289 -3.60 -17.06 -18.26
CA GLU A 289 -3.01 -15.76 -17.88
C GLU A 289 -1.49 -15.85 -17.63
N TRP A 290 -0.95 -17.06 -17.63
CA TRP A 290 0.47 -17.40 -17.51
C TRP A 290 1.02 -18.02 -18.79
N ASP A 291 0.30 -17.97 -19.91
CA ASP A 291 0.85 -18.34 -21.21
C ASP A 291 2.02 -17.42 -21.60
N GLU A 292 2.86 -17.87 -22.52
CA GLU A 292 4.05 -17.13 -22.97
C GLU A 292 3.71 -15.72 -23.49
N GLY A 293 2.51 -15.54 -24.07
CA GLY A 293 2.05 -14.23 -24.54
C GLY A 293 1.82 -13.21 -23.43
N CYS A 294 1.61 -13.65 -22.19
CA CYS A 294 1.27 -12.81 -21.04
C CYS A 294 2.49 -12.37 -20.22
N ILE A 295 3.69 -12.88 -20.52
CA ILE A 295 4.89 -12.66 -19.68
C ILE A 295 5.21 -11.18 -19.44
N ALA A 296 5.02 -10.34 -20.46
CA ALA A 296 5.25 -8.90 -20.35
C ALA A 296 4.25 -8.23 -19.40
N ASP A 297 2.97 -8.63 -19.47
CA ASP A 297 1.92 -8.13 -18.59
C ASP A 297 2.16 -8.56 -17.14
N ARG A 298 2.62 -9.81 -16.92
CA ARG A 298 2.99 -10.32 -15.59
C ARG A 298 4.15 -9.55 -14.97
N ILE A 299 5.22 -9.29 -15.74
CA ILE A 299 6.38 -8.51 -15.26
C ILE A 299 5.95 -7.09 -14.88
N ASN A 300 5.12 -6.44 -15.70
CA ASN A 300 4.59 -5.11 -15.41
C ASN A 300 3.75 -5.09 -14.13
N GLY A 301 2.83 -6.05 -13.98
CA GLY A 301 2.00 -6.19 -12.78
C GLY A 301 2.83 -6.35 -11.50
N ILE A 302 3.86 -7.19 -11.56
CA ILE A 302 4.78 -7.42 -10.44
C ILE A 302 5.58 -6.18 -10.09
N PHE A 303 6.10 -5.44 -11.08
CA PHE A 303 6.85 -4.21 -10.80
C PHE A 303 5.97 -3.08 -10.26
N LEU A 304 4.72 -2.98 -10.71
CA LEU A 304 3.78 -2.01 -10.16
C LEU A 304 3.37 -2.39 -8.73
N GLN A 305 3.19 -3.67 -8.46
CA GLN A 305 3.01 -4.16 -7.09
C GLN A 305 4.24 -3.85 -6.24
N LEU A 306 5.46 -4.03 -6.77
CA LEU A 306 6.69 -3.71 -6.06
C LEU A 306 6.76 -2.22 -5.70
N ILE A 307 6.39 -1.33 -6.63
CA ILE A 307 6.33 0.12 -6.38
C ILE A 307 5.33 0.42 -5.26
N SER A 308 4.14 -0.18 -5.31
CA SER A 308 3.13 -0.06 -4.25
C SER A 308 3.67 -0.52 -2.89
N CYS A 309 4.28 -1.70 -2.82
CA CYS A 309 4.88 -2.21 -1.59
C CYS A 309 5.98 -1.28 -1.05
N LEU A 310 6.84 -0.76 -1.93
CA LEU A 310 7.94 0.14 -1.54
C LEU A 310 7.41 1.49 -1.02
N GLN A 311 6.40 2.07 -1.68
CA GLN A 311 5.75 3.31 -1.25
C GLN A 311 4.99 3.13 0.08
N CYS A 312 4.30 2.01 0.25
CA CYS A 312 3.62 1.63 1.50
C CYS A 312 4.59 1.18 2.60
N ARG A 313 5.88 1.02 2.30
CA ARG A 313 6.93 0.50 3.17
C ARG A 313 6.56 -0.83 3.83
N ARG A 314 5.85 -1.68 3.09
CA ARG A 314 5.41 -3.00 3.57
C ARG A 314 5.34 -4.00 2.42
N CYS A 315 6.02 -5.12 2.59
CA CYS A 315 5.96 -6.27 1.68
C CYS A 315 5.72 -7.55 2.52
N PRO A 316 4.47 -8.00 2.68
CA PRO A 316 4.19 -9.20 3.47
C PRO A 316 4.81 -10.44 2.82
N HIS A 317 5.30 -11.37 3.64
CA HIS A 317 5.72 -12.69 3.19
C HIS A 317 4.51 -13.51 2.73
N TYR A 318 4.66 -14.26 1.64
CA TYR A 318 3.55 -14.97 0.98
C TYR A 318 2.77 -15.90 1.92
N PHE A 319 3.46 -16.87 2.54
CA PHE A 319 2.83 -17.80 3.50
C PHE A 319 2.69 -17.26 4.93
N LEU A 320 3.30 -16.10 5.23
CA LEU A 320 3.39 -15.57 6.60
C LEU A 320 3.07 -14.07 6.60
N PRO A 321 1.81 -13.65 6.38
CA PRO A 321 1.46 -12.24 6.13
C PRO A 321 1.81 -11.25 7.25
N ASN A 322 2.04 -11.77 8.47
CA ASN A 322 2.49 -11.00 9.63
C ASN A 322 3.99 -10.66 9.58
N LEU A 323 4.76 -11.34 8.73
CA LEU A 323 6.17 -11.07 8.50
C LEU A 323 6.32 -10.07 7.35
N ASP A 324 6.84 -8.88 7.65
CA ASP A 324 7.15 -7.85 6.65
C ASP A 324 8.60 -7.97 6.18
N LEU A 325 8.79 -8.22 4.89
CA LEU A 325 10.09 -8.40 4.24
C LEU A 325 10.90 -7.09 4.14
N PHE A 326 10.25 -5.93 4.27
CA PHE A 326 10.93 -4.62 4.32
C PHE A 326 11.33 -4.19 5.73
N LYS A 327 11.03 -5.01 6.74
CA LYS A 327 11.46 -4.72 8.11
C LYS A 327 12.99 -4.58 8.19
N GLY A 328 13.45 -3.54 8.87
CA GLY A 328 14.88 -3.21 9.00
C GLY A 328 15.48 -2.47 7.79
N LYS A 329 14.73 -2.24 6.71
CA LYS A 329 15.19 -1.43 5.57
C LYS A 329 14.96 0.06 5.85
N SER A 330 15.88 0.91 5.39
CA SER A 330 15.77 2.35 5.59
C SER A 330 14.61 2.93 4.77
N PRO A 331 13.79 3.83 5.33
CA PRO A 331 12.71 4.49 4.59
C PRO A 331 13.17 5.19 3.31
N SER A 332 14.34 5.85 3.36
CA SER A 332 14.96 6.51 2.21
C SER A 332 15.43 5.51 1.15
N GLY A 333 15.95 4.34 1.56
CA GLY A 333 16.33 3.26 0.65
C GLY A 333 15.13 2.68 -0.09
N LEU A 334 14.00 2.49 0.61
CA LEU A 334 12.74 2.02 0.00
C LEU A 334 12.18 3.05 -0.98
N GLU A 335 12.22 4.35 -0.65
CA GLU A 335 11.75 5.42 -1.55
C GLU A 335 12.61 5.54 -2.81
N ASN A 336 13.94 5.48 -2.66
CA ASN A 336 14.87 5.50 -3.80
C ASN A 336 14.66 4.28 -4.70
N ALA A 337 14.44 3.10 -4.11
CA ALA A 337 14.06 1.92 -4.86
C ALA A 337 12.73 2.10 -5.59
N ALA A 338 11.71 2.70 -4.97
CA ALA A 338 10.43 2.96 -5.62
C ALA A 338 10.59 3.85 -6.86
N LYS A 339 11.37 4.93 -6.76
CA LYS A 339 11.69 5.82 -7.88
C LYS A 339 12.42 5.06 -9.01
N GLN A 340 13.38 4.21 -8.66
CA GLN A 340 14.14 3.44 -9.64
C GLN A 340 13.29 2.35 -10.34
N VAL A 341 12.47 1.61 -9.59
CA VAL A 341 11.54 0.63 -10.16
C VAL A 341 10.53 1.34 -11.07
N TRP A 342 10.01 2.50 -10.68
CA TRP A 342 9.11 3.29 -11.52
C TRP A 342 9.77 3.73 -12.84
N ARG A 343 11.01 4.23 -12.80
CA ARG A 343 11.76 4.57 -14.01
C ARG A 343 11.90 3.36 -14.94
N LEU A 344 12.31 2.21 -14.39
CA LEU A 344 12.46 0.97 -15.14
C LEU A 344 11.12 0.49 -15.75
N THR A 345 10.04 0.48 -14.97
CA THR A 345 8.70 0.11 -15.44
C THR A 345 8.21 1.05 -16.53
N ARG A 346 8.41 2.36 -16.35
CA ARG A 346 8.03 3.35 -17.37
C ARG A 346 8.80 3.11 -18.66
N GLU A 347 10.12 2.90 -18.60
CA GLU A 347 10.92 2.59 -19.78
C GLU A 347 10.46 1.31 -20.49
N LEU A 348 10.13 0.25 -19.74
CA LEU A 348 9.58 -0.99 -20.29
C LEU A 348 8.22 -0.78 -20.98
N LEU A 349 7.37 0.11 -20.46
CA LEU A 349 6.05 0.41 -21.00
C LEU A 349 6.08 1.38 -22.19
N THR A 350 6.93 2.42 -22.13
CA THR A 350 6.92 3.52 -23.10
C THR A 350 7.92 3.31 -24.25
N ASN A 351 9.02 2.60 -24.02
CA ASN A 351 10.12 2.53 -24.97
C ASN A 351 10.25 1.13 -25.60
N SER A 352 9.78 1.02 -26.84
CA SER A 352 9.79 -0.24 -27.60
C SER A 352 11.15 -0.61 -28.22
N ARG A 353 12.22 0.10 -27.84
CA ARG A 353 13.63 -0.25 -28.06
C ARG A 353 14.32 -0.25 -26.70
N PHE A 354 14.54 -1.42 -26.11
CA PHE A 354 15.36 -1.55 -24.91
C PHE A 354 16.81 -1.22 -25.27
N ARG A 355 17.26 0.01 -25.02
CA ARG A 355 18.68 0.39 -25.00
C ARG A 355 19.07 0.68 -23.54
N PRO A 356 20.17 0.10 -23.03
CA PRO A 356 20.64 0.45 -21.69
C PRO A 356 21.05 1.92 -21.65
N PRO A 357 20.88 2.63 -20.51
CA PRO A 357 21.39 3.99 -20.36
C PRO A 357 22.92 3.94 -20.35
N THR A 358 23.55 4.48 -21.40
CA THR A 358 24.95 4.90 -21.36
C THR A 358 25.04 6.21 -20.58
N THR A 359 26.01 6.27 -19.69
CA THR A 359 26.36 7.40 -18.84
C THR A 359 26.61 8.67 -19.65
N THR A 360 25.58 9.48 -19.88
CA THR A 360 25.63 10.94 -20.11
C THR A 360 24.19 11.46 -20.27
N MET A 361 23.81 12.40 -19.41
CA MET A 361 22.51 13.07 -19.43
C MET A 361 22.33 13.91 -20.70
N LEU A 362 21.46 13.47 -21.61
CA LEU A 362 20.57 14.30 -22.44
C LEU A 362 19.33 13.45 -22.75
N LEU A 363 18.12 13.97 -22.44
CA LEU A 363 16.85 13.28 -22.69
C LEU A 363 16.73 12.96 -24.20
N PRO A 364 16.48 11.70 -24.61
CA PRO A 364 16.35 11.35 -26.02
C PRO A 364 15.15 12.07 -26.68
N ALA A 365 15.33 12.54 -27.92
CA ALA A 365 14.30 13.23 -28.70
C ALA A 365 12.97 12.46 -28.82
N ASP A 366 13.02 11.12 -28.84
CA ASP A 366 11.83 10.25 -28.88
C ASP A 366 11.00 10.30 -27.59
N MET A 367 11.63 10.51 -26.42
CA MET A 367 10.92 10.67 -25.14
C MET A 367 10.23 12.03 -25.05
N LEU A 368 10.89 13.08 -25.54
CA LEU A 368 10.29 14.41 -25.68
C LEU A 368 9.07 14.37 -26.61
N ALA A 369 9.14 13.59 -27.71
CA ALA A 369 8.02 13.46 -28.64
C ALA A 369 6.80 12.73 -28.04
N ALA A 370 7.01 11.67 -27.25
CA ALA A 370 5.93 10.95 -26.58
C ALA A 370 5.27 11.78 -25.46
N GLN A 371 6.08 12.45 -24.63
CA GLN A 371 5.58 13.35 -23.59
C GLN A 371 4.82 14.53 -24.18
N SER A 372 5.34 15.13 -25.27
CA SER A 372 4.67 16.24 -25.97
C SER A 372 3.31 15.81 -26.56
N LYS A 373 3.22 14.61 -27.13
CA LYS A 373 1.95 14.06 -27.63
C LYS A 373 0.94 13.84 -26.51
N MET A 374 1.37 13.33 -25.36
CA MET A 374 0.48 13.09 -24.23
C MET A 374 -0.03 14.41 -23.61
N VAL A 375 0.84 15.41 -23.48
CA VAL A 375 0.47 16.76 -23.01
C VAL A 375 -0.54 17.40 -23.97
N TYR A 376 -0.33 17.30 -25.29
CA TYR A 376 -1.29 17.77 -26.28
C TYR A 376 -2.67 17.12 -26.09
N GLN A 377 -2.71 15.80 -25.89
CA GLN A 377 -3.95 15.05 -25.72
C GLN A 377 -4.66 15.39 -24.40
N ILE A 378 -3.91 15.65 -23.33
CA ILE A 378 -4.47 16.18 -22.08
C ILE A 378 -5.04 17.58 -22.27
N ASN A 379 -4.34 18.45 -22.98
CA ASN A 379 -4.84 19.80 -23.29
C ASN A 379 -6.15 19.74 -24.08
N LYS A 380 -6.22 18.86 -25.09
CA LYS A 380 -7.43 18.61 -25.87
C LYS A 380 -8.57 18.07 -25.00
N TYR A 381 -8.31 17.01 -24.21
CA TYR A 381 -9.30 16.46 -23.27
C TYR A 381 -9.82 17.51 -22.29
N PHE A 382 -8.93 18.39 -21.81
CA PHE A 382 -9.30 19.49 -20.95
C PHE A 382 -10.25 20.46 -21.66
N GLY A 383 -9.89 20.92 -22.86
CA GLY A 383 -10.72 21.83 -23.65
C GLY A 383 -12.07 21.25 -24.05
N GLU A 384 -12.14 19.96 -24.38
CA GLU A 384 -13.36 19.33 -24.90
C GLU A 384 -14.24 18.72 -23.79
N ARG A 385 -13.67 17.88 -22.93
CA ARG A 385 -14.44 17.10 -21.93
C ARG A 385 -14.54 17.83 -20.61
N VAL A 386 -13.42 18.34 -20.09
CA VAL A 386 -13.40 18.99 -18.76
C VAL A 386 -14.15 20.32 -18.78
N MET A 387 -13.97 21.14 -19.81
CA MET A 387 -14.71 22.42 -19.93
C MET A 387 -16.21 22.19 -20.15
N THR A 388 -16.61 21.19 -20.95
CA THR A 388 -18.02 20.81 -21.09
C THR A 388 -18.62 20.40 -19.75
N ARG A 389 -17.93 19.52 -19.00
CA ARG A 389 -18.35 19.15 -17.64
C ARG A 389 -18.50 20.37 -16.74
N LYS A 390 -17.51 21.29 -16.72
CA LYS A 390 -17.55 22.51 -15.90
C LYS A 390 -18.73 23.40 -16.26
N SER A 391 -18.96 23.63 -17.55
CA SER A 391 -20.09 24.43 -18.04
C SER A 391 -21.44 23.84 -17.66
N GLN A 392 -21.59 22.52 -17.84
CA GLN A 392 -22.83 21.82 -17.47
C GLN A 392 -23.08 21.85 -15.96
N VAL A 393 -22.07 21.54 -15.15
CA VAL A 393 -22.17 21.59 -13.69
C VAL A 393 -22.49 23.01 -13.21
N MET A 394 -21.89 24.05 -13.80
CA MET A 394 -22.18 25.43 -13.42
C MET A 394 -23.66 25.81 -13.68
N LYS A 395 -24.22 25.39 -14.81
CA LYS A 395 -25.66 25.58 -15.10
C LYS A 395 -26.54 24.86 -14.09
N THR A 396 -26.19 23.62 -13.74
CA THR A 396 -26.90 22.85 -12.72
C THR A 396 -26.80 23.50 -11.33
N ILE A 397 -25.64 24.03 -10.96
CA ILE A 397 -25.44 24.75 -9.70
C ILE A 397 -26.39 25.94 -9.59
N GLN A 398 -26.49 26.77 -10.64
CA GLN A 398 -27.39 27.93 -10.65
C GLN A 398 -28.86 27.53 -10.46
N GLU A 399 -29.28 26.43 -11.09
CA GLU A 399 -30.63 25.87 -10.96
C GLU A 399 -30.89 25.36 -9.54
N VAL A 400 -29.98 24.53 -9.03
CA VAL A 400 -30.06 23.93 -7.69
C VAL A 400 -30.05 24.98 -6.60
N CYS A 401 -29.12 25.94 -6.65
CA CYS A 401 -28.98 26.96 -5.61
C CYS A 401 -30.22 27.85 -5.53
N ARG A 402 -30.88 28.16 -6.65
CA ARG A 402 -32.12 28.94 -6.65
C ARG A 402 -33.23 28.25 -5.86
N VAL A 403 -33.40 26.94 -6.05
CA VAL A 403 -34.39 26.15 -5.32
C VAL A 403 -34.04 26.08 -3.83
N VAL A 404 -32.76 25.85 -3.52
CA VAL A 404 -32.28 25.76 -2.13
C VAL A 404 -32.42 27.09 -1.39
N GLN A 405 -32.12 28.23 -2.04
CA GLN A 405 -32.32 29.56 -1.45
C GLN A 405 -33.79 29.82 -1.09
N ASP A 406 -34.72 29.42 -1.95
CA ASP A 406 -36.16 29.55 -1.69
C ASP A 406 -36.62 28.68 -0.52
N VAL A 407 -36.16 27.41 -0.45
CA VAL A 407 -36.42 26.52 0.69
C VAL A 407 -35.83 27.09 1.98
N LEU A 408 -34.58 27.57 1.95
CA LEU A 408 -33.94 28.15 3.13
C LEU A 408 -34.63 29.43 3.61
N LYS A 409 -35.16 30.24 2.69
CA LYS A 409 -35.96 31.42 3.04
C LYS A 409 -37.22 31.04 3.84
N GLU A 410 -37.92 29.98 3.45
CA GLU A 410 -39.07 29.46 4.22
C GLU A 410 -38.67 28.84 5.56
N VAL A 411 -37.44 28.32 5.68
CA VAL A 411 -36.88 27.90 6.96
C VAL A 411 -36.61 29.11 7.86
N GLU A 412 -35.99 30.17 7.33
CA GLU A 412 -35.67 31.39 8.06
C GLU A 412 -36.92 32.10 8.62
N VAL A 413 -38.03 32.09 7.88
CA VAL A 413 -39.32 32.63 8.37
C VAL A 413 -39.79 31.90 9.64
N GLN A 414 -39.54 30.60 9.74
CA GLN A 414 -39.96 29.76 10.87
C GLN A 414 -38.92 29.73 12.00
N GLU A 415 -37.64 29.83 11.66
CA GLU A 415 -36.52 29.78 12.59
C GLU A 415 -35.39 30.72 12.13
N PRO A 416 -35.40 31.99 12.59
CA PRO A 416 -34.45 33.02 12.15
C PRO A 416 -32.98 32.73 12.48
N ARG A 417 -32.70 31.70 13.29
CA ARG A 417 -31.32 31.27 13.61
C ARG A 417 -30.65 30.49 12.48
N PHE A 418 -31.41 29.89 11.55
CA PHE A 418 -30.89 29.17 10.39
C PHE A 418 -30.82 30.08 9.16
N ILE A 419 -29.95 31.08 9.22
CA ILE A 419 -29.75 32.03 8.12
C ILE A 419 -28.96 31.35 7.00
N SER A 420 -29.43 31.51 5.77
CA SER A 420 -28.77 31.06 4.57
C SER A 420 -27.47 31.83 4.34
N SER A 421 -26.34 31.11 4.44
CA SER A 421 -25.05 31.61 3.97
C SER A 421 -24.85 31.45 2.46
N LEU A 422 -25.83 30.86 1.76
CA LEU A 422 -25.75 30.53 0.33
C LEU A 422 -25.91 31.79 -0.53
N THR A 423 -24.77 32.44 -0.77
CA THR A 423 -24.69 33.71 -1.49
C THR A 423 -23.88 33.54 -2.78
N ASP A 424 -24.33 34.18 -3.87
CA ASP A 424 -23.63 34.16 -5.16
C ASP A 424 -22.60 35.28 -5.21
N TYR A 425 -21.32 34.91 -5.29
CA TYR A 425 -20.21 35.81 -5.57
C TYR A 425 -19.60 35.45 -6.94
N ASN A 426 -20.05 36.14 -7.99
CA ASN A 426 -19.57 35.97 -9.36
C ASN A 426 -19.64 34.52 -9.88
N GLY A 427 -20.76 33.83 -9.63
CA GLY A 427 -20.99 32.45 -10.03
C GLY A 427 -20.34 31.42 -9.12
N ARG A 428 -19.91 31.82 -7.91
CA ARG A 428 -19.43 30.90 -6.86
C ARG A 428 -20.30 31.05 -5.62
N PHE A 429 -20.68 29.91 -5.07
CA PHE A 429 -21.48 29.83 -3.87
C PHE A 429 -20.60 29.37 -2.71
N ASP A 430 -20.50 30.19 -1.66
CA ASP A 430 -19.77 29.80 -0.46
C ASP A 430 -20.43 28.60 0.22
N GLY A 431 -19.63 27.68 0.75
CA GLY A 431 -20.10 26.42 1.34
C GLY A 431 -20.62 25.36 0.35
N LEU A 432 -20.60 25.59 -0.97
CA LEU A 432 -21.03 24.58 -1.95
C LEU A 432 -19.88 23.67 -2.39
N ASP A 433 -20.07 22.35 -2.26
CA ASP A 433 -19.20 21.33 -2.85
C ASP A 433 -19.92 20.47 -3.89
N VAL A 434 -19.18 20.13 -4.95
CA VAL A 434 -19.67 19.30 -6.06
C VAL A 434 -19.21 17.87 -5.85
N ILE A 435 -20.14 17.03 -5.39
CA ILE A 435 -19.92 15.60 -5.20
C ILE A 435 -19.91 14.91 -6.56
N SER A 436 -20.95 15.09 -7.38
CA SER A 436 -21.06 14.56 -8.74
C SER A 436 -21.79 15.58 -9.63
N PRO A 437 -21.93 15.34 -10.95
CA PRO A 437 -22.73 16.23 -11.81
C PRO A 437 -24.21 16.37 -11.39
N THR A 438 -24.71 15.48 -10.53
CA THR A 438 -26.10 15.48 -10.06
C THR A 438 -26.22 15.47 -8.54
N GLU A 439 -25.11 15.50 -7.80
CA GLU A 439 -25.07 15.46 -6.33
C GLU A 439 -24.22 16.59 -5.78
N PHE A 440 -24.76 17.32 -4.80
CA PHE A 440 -24.15 18.51 -4.22
C PHE A 440 -24.27 18.48 -2.69
N GLU A 441 -23.30 19.08 -2.00
CA GLU A 441 -23.40 19.41 -0.58
C GLU A 441 -23.34 20.93 -0.45
N ILE A 442 -24.29 21.51 0.29
CA ILE A 442 -24.33 22.93 0.61
C ILE A 442 -24.22 23.05 2.12
N VAL A 443 -23.11 23.64 2.56
CA VAL A 443 -22.88 23.96 3.96
C VAL A 443 -23.55 25.28 4.29
N ILE A 444 -24.41 25.29 5.29
CA ILE A 444 -24.97 26.51 5.86
C ILE A 444 -24.24 26.84 7.17
N TYR A 445 -23.67 28.04 7.23
CA TYR A 445 -22.90 28.47 8.39
C TYR A 445 -23.82 29.08 9.43
N LEU A 446 -23.86 28.43 10.59
CA LEU A 446 -24.57 28.91 11.78
C LEU A 446 -23.84 30.11 12.38
N ASN A 447 -24.57 30.88 13.21
CA ASN A 447 -24.00 31.97 13.99
C ASN A 447 -22.81 31.52 14.84
N GLN A 448 -21.96 32.46 15.27
CA GLN A 448 -20.74 32.15 16.02
C GLN A 448 -20.99 31.23 17.23
N MET A 449 -20.01 30.37 17.53
CA MET A 449 -20.07 29.36 18.60
C MET A 449 -20.28 29.96 20.01
N GLY A 450 -19.96 31.24 20.20
CA GLY A 450 -20.20 31.97 21.45
C GLY A 450 -19.46 31.36 22.64
N VAL A 451 -20.21 30.89 23.65
CA VAL A 451 -19.67 30.35 24.91
C VAL A 451 -19.17 28.90 24.84
N LEU A 452 -19.32 28.27 23.67
CA LEU A 452 -18.89 26.89 23.41
C LEU A 452 -17.43 26.85 22.99
N ASN A 453 -16.68 25.93 23.59
CA ASN A 453 -15.30 25.64 23.24
C ASN A 453 -15.24 24.44 22.29
N PHE A 454 -14.40 24.56 21.28
CA PHE A 454 -13.95 23.44 20.46
C PHE A 454 -13.04 22.51 21.27
N VAL A 455 -13.33 21.21 21.23
CA VAL A 455 -12.54 20.16 21.88
C VAL A 455 -12.27 19.03 20.89
N ASP A 456 -10.98 18.79 20.65
CA ASP A 456 -10.45 17.67 19.86
C ASP A 456 -9.30 17.01 20.65
N ASP A 457 -9.58 15.83 21.19
CA ASP A 457 -8.63 15.00 21.94
C ASP A 457 -8.18 13.76 21.15
N GLY A 458 -8.56 13.65 19.87
CA GLY A 458 -8.24 12.53 19.00
C GLY A 458 -9.00 11.22 19.29
N THR A 459 -9.93 11.20 20.27
CA THR A 459 -10.70 9.99 20.61
C THR A 459 -11.77 9.66 19.57
N LEU A 460 -12.24 10.66 18.83
CA LEU A 460 -13.25 10.54 17.78
C LEU A 460 -12.60 10.78 16.40
N PRO A 461 -12.20 9.73 15.65
CA PRO A 461 -11.55 9.91 14.36
C PRO A 461 -12.43 10.69 13.38
N GLY A 462 -11.93 11.82 12.87
CA GLY A 462 -12.67 12.65 11.93
C GLY A 462 -13.71 13.58 12.56
N CYS A 463 -13.82 13.63 13.90
CA CYS A 463 -14.83 14.44 14.58
C CYS A 463 -14.24 15.24 15.73
N ALA A 464 -14.99 16.25 16.16
CA ALA A 464 -14.74 16.99 17.40
C ALA A 464 -16.06 17.30 18.10
N VAL A 465 -16.00 17.83 19.32
CA VAL A 465 -17.18 18.23 20.09
C VAL A 465 -17.12 19.70 20.48
N LEU A 466 -18.29 20.30 20.65
CA LEU A 466 -18.46 21.64 21.20
C LEU A 466 -18.98 21.52 22.63
N LYS A 467 -18.25 22.05 23.60
CA LYS A 467 -18.58 21.95 25.03
C LYS A 467 -18.62 23.30 25.72
N LEU A 468 -19.58 23.50 26.61
CA LEU A 468 -19.61 24.68 27.48
C LEU A 468 -18.35 24.74 28.35
N SER A 469 -17.74 25.93 28.41
CA SER A 469 -16.65 26.24 29.36
C SER A 469 -17.12 26.21 30.83
N ASP A 470 -18.36 26.64 31.06
CA ASP A 470 -19.01 26.71 32.37
C ASP A 470 -20.51 26.46 32.18
N GLY A 471 -21.08 25.53 32.97
CA GLY A 471 -22.51 25.20 32.92
C GLY A 471 -23.43 26.40 33.21
N ARG A 472 -22.95 27.40 33.96
CA ARG A 472 -23.69 28.64 34.24
C ARG A 472 -23.91 29.51 32.99
N LYS A 473 -23.07 29.34 31.96
CA LYS A 473 -23.20 30.04 30.67
C LYS A 473 -24.20 29.38 29.73
N ARG A 474 -24.88 28.30 30.14
CA ARG A 474 -25.82 27.56 29.28
C ARG A 474 -26.92 28.44 28.71
N SER A 475 -27.52 29.30 29.53
CA SER A 475 -28.57 30.25 29.12
C SER A 475 -28.07 31.37 28.20
N MET A 476 -26.75 31.58 28.10
CA MET A 476 -26.15 32.57 27.20
C MET A 476 -25.96 32.03 25.77
N SER A 477 -26.15 30.73 25.55
CA SER A 477 -26.03 30.12 24.22
C SER A 477 -27.29 30.33 23.40
N LEU A 478 -27.13 30.73 22.14
CA LEU A 478 -28.22 30.80 21.15
C LEU A 478 -28.86 29.43 20.88
N TRP A 479 -28.14 28.34 21.18
CA TRP A 479 -28.50 26.96 20.88
C TRP A 479 -28.82 26.15 22.14
N VAL A 480 -29.29 26.81 23.20
CA VAL A 480 -29.45 26.27 24.55
C VAL A 480 -30.23 24.94 24.62
N GLU A 481 -31.26 24.79 23.80
CA GLU A 481 -32.12 23.61 23.75
C GLU A 481 -31.42 22.38 23.15
N PHE A 482 -30.37 22.61 22.36
CA PHE A 482 -29.57 21.56 21.73
C PHE A 482 -28.37 21.13 22.59
N ILE A 483 -28.13 21.81 23.72
CA ILE A 483 -27.08 21.45 24.67
C ILE A 483 -27.55 20.28 25.54
N THR A 484 -26.76 19.21 25.57
CA THR A 484 -27.02 18.02 26.41
C THR A 484 -26.85 18.32 27.90
N ALA A 485 -27.33 17.42 28.76
CA ALA A 485 -27.15 17.54 30.21
C ALA A 485 -25.66 17.65 30.60
N SER A 486 -24.78 16.99 29.84
CA SER A 486 -23.32 17.01 30.02
C SER A 486 -22.65 18.26 29.43
N GLY A 487 -23.41 19.20 28.87
CA GLY A 487 -22.91 20.48 28.36
C GLY A 487 -22.35 20.45 26.94
N TYR A 488 -22.62 19.39 26.16
CA TYR A 488 -22.21 19.30 24.74
C TYR A 488 -23.29 19.85 23.81
N LEU A 489 -22.91 20.64 22.80
CA LEU A 489 -23.84 21.03 21.75
C LEU A 489 -24.03 19.89 20.76
N SER A 490 -25.24 19.33 20.72
CA SER A 490 -25.53 18.12 19.97
C SER A 490 -25.74 18.40 18.47
N ALA A 491 -24.80 17.95 17.63
CA ALA A 491 -24.92 18.02 16.17
C ALA A 491 -26.22 17.35 15.68
N ARG A 492 -26.52 16.15 16.19
CA ARG A 492 -27.72 15.38 15.82
C ARG A 492 -29.00 16.13 16.14
N LYS A 493 -29.12 16.77 17.32
CA LYS A 493 -30.34 17.50 17.67
C LYS A 493 -30.54 18.73 16.78
N ILE A 494 -29.47 19.46 16.46
CA ILE A 494 -29.52 20.57 15.50
C ILE A 494 -29.99 20.07 14.14
N ARG A 495 -29.38 19.00 13.62
CA ARG A 495 -29.74 18.43 12.32
C ARG A 495 -31.17 17.93 12.29
N SER A 496 -31.63 17.27 13.35
CA SER A 496 -33.01 16.78 13.45
C SER A 496 -34.02 17.92 13.45
N ARG A 497 -33.78 19.01 14.20
CA ARG A 497 -34.64 20.20 14.15
C ARG A 497 -34.63 20.84 12.77
N PHE A 498 -33.45 21.00 12.18
CA PHE A 498 -33.28 21.57 10.85
C PHE A 498 -33.99 20.72 9.78
N GLN A 499 -33.93 19.40 9.88
CA GLN A 499 -34.65 18.46 9.01
C GLN A 499 -36.16 18.67 9.06
N THR A 500 -36.74 18.83 10.26
CA THR A 500 -38.19 19.12 10.41
C THR A 500 -38.57 20.45 9.74
N LEU A 501 -37.75 21.49 9.92
CA LEU A 501 -38.00 22.80 9.31
C LEU A 501 -37.91 22.74 7.78
N VAL A 502 -36.91 22.04 7.24
CA VAL A 502 -36.73 21.87 5.79
C VAL A 502 -37.86 21.03 5.20
N ALA A 503 -38.35 20.01 5.90
CA ALA A 503 -39.53 19.25 5.46
C ALA A 503 -40.75 20.17 5.27
N GLN A 504 -41.04 20.98 6.30
CA GLN A 504 -42.15 21.95 6.26
C GLN A 504 -41.94 23.05 5.21
N ALA A 505 -40.70 23.47 4.99
CA ALA A 505 -40.35 24.44 3.97
C ALA A 505 -40.53 23.89 2.55
N CYS A 506 -40.20 22.61 2.30
CA CYS A 506 -40.45 21.98 1.00
C CYS A 506 -41.93 22.06 0.59
N ASP A 507 -42.85 21.90 1.54
CA ASP A 507 -44.29 21.94 1.29
C ASP A 507 -44.82 23.36 0.99
N LYS A 508 -44.11 24.41 1.45
CA LYS A 508 -44.55 25.81 1.35
C LYS A 508 -43.81 26.61 0.28
N CYS A 509 -42.60 26.21 -0.09
CA CYS A 509 -41.75 26.94 -1.01
C CYS A 509 -42.37 27.08 -2.42
N ALA A 510 -41.90 28.04 -3.20
CA ALA A 510 -42.36 28.28 -4.57
C ALA A 510 -42.08 27.09 -5.50
N TYR A 511 -41.13 26.23 -5.10
CA TYR A 511 -40.69 25.06 -5.86
C TYR A 511 -41.30 23.73 -5.39
N ARG A 512 -42.32 23.73 -4.52
CA ARG A 512 -42.91 22.53 -3.88
C ARG A 512 -43.22 21.35 -4.82
N ASP A 513 -43.62 21.62 -6.06
CA ASP A 513 -43.96 20.57 -7.04
C ASP A 513 -42.70 19.92 -7.64
N SER A 514 -41.54 20.53 -7.43
CA SER A 514 -40.25 20.14 -8.01
C SER A 514 -39.16 19.84 -6.98
N VAL A 515 -39.42 20.01 -5.68
CA VAL A 515 -38.50 19.67 -4.61
C VAL A 515 -39.17 18.80 -3.56
N LYS A 516 -38.50 17.71 -3.18
CA LYS A 516 -38.97 16.82 -2.11
C LYS A 516 -37.83 16.50 -1.17
N MET A 517 -38.12 16.38 0.11
CA MET A 517 -37.14 15.84 1.06
C MET A 517 -37.01 14.33 0.88
N ILE A 518 -35.79 13.82 0.88
CA ILE A 518 -35.51 12.38 0.82
C ILE A 518 -35.77 11.78 2.22
N ALA A 519 -36.61 10.74 2.27
CA ALA A 519 -36.93 10.00 3.50
C ALA A 519 -35.82 9.01 3.89
N ASP A 520 -35.98 8.37 5.07
CA ASP A 520 -35.12 7.28 5.57
C ASP A 520 -33.63 7.64 5.74
N THR A 521 -33.34 8.90 6.05
CA THR A 521 -31.99 9.37 6.36
C THR A 521 -32.02 10.41 7.49
N THR A 522 -30.95 10.46 8.30
CA THR A 522 -30.77 11.54 9.29
C THR A 522 -30.19 12.82 8.67
N GLU A 523 -29.76 12.75 7.41
CA GLU A 523 -29.22 13.89 6.67
C GLU A 523 -30.34 14.71 6.03
N VAL A 524 -30.17 16.03 5.94
CA VAL A 524 -31.12 16.88 5.25
C VAL A 524 -30.81 16.85 3.76
N LYS A 525 -31.54 16.02 3.02
CA LYS A 525 -31.35 15.85 1.57
C LYS A 525 -32.61 16.21 0.80
N LEU A 526 -32.44 17.03 -0.23
CA LEU A 526 -33.47 17.42 -1.18
C LEU A 526 -33.27 16.68 -2.50
N ARG A 527 -34.35 16.18 -3.07
CA ARG A 527 -34.43 15.74 -4.45
C ARG A 527 -35.14 16.81 -5.27
N ILE A 528 -34.41 17.39 -6.22
CA ILE A 528 -34.90 18.45 -7.10
C ILE A 528 -35.14 17.87 -8.49
N ARG A 529 -36.36 18.05 -9.01
CA ARG A 529 -36.84 17.60 -10.32
C ARG A 529 -36.59 16.12 -10.60
N GLU A 530 -36.66 15.30 -9.54
CA GLU A 530 -36.37 13.86 -9.56
C GLU A 530 -34.96 13.49 -10.10
N ARG A 531 -34.06 14.47 -10.27
CA ARG A 531 -32.78 14.31 -10.95
C ARG A 531 -31.58 14.66 -10.08
N TYR A 532 -31.68 15.75 -9.30
CA TYR A 532 -30.57 16.26 -8.52
C TYR A 532 -30.77 15.97 -7.05
N VAL A 533 -29.70 15.60 -6.36
CA VAL A 533 -29.70 15.41 -4.91
C VAL A 533 -28.81 16.46 -4.28
N VAL A 534 -29.34 17.14 -3.26
CA VAL A 534 -28.64 18.21 -2.55
C VAL A 534 -28.70 17.93 -1.07
N GLN A 535 -27.54 17.73 -0.45
CA GLN A 535 -27.45 17.69 1.00
C GLN A 535 -27.24 19.11 1.52
N ILE A 536 -28.01 19.51 2.54
CA ILE A 536 -27.82 20.78 3.24
C ILE A 536 -27.29 20.48 4.64
N THR A 537 -26.08 20.92 4.93
CA THR A 537 -25.36 20.57 6.16
C THR A 537 -25.16 21.80 7.04
N PRO A 538 -25.81 21.90 8.21
CA PRO A 538 -25.51 22.93 9.20
C PRO A 538 -24.09 22.81 9.73
N ALA A 539 -23.37 23.93 9.87
CA ALA A 539 -21.98 23.91 10.30
C ALA A 539 -21.57 25.15 11.10
N PHE A 540 -20.47 25.02 11.84
CA PHE A 540 -19.72 26.16 12.39
C PHE A 540 -18.38 26.29 11.67
N LYS A 541 -18.04 27.51 11.25
CA LYS A 541 -16.73 27.84 10.68
C LYS A 541 -15.71 28.12 11.78
N CYS A 542 -14.55 27.47 11.74
CA CYS A 542 -13.47 27.61 12.72
C CYS A 542 -12.20 28.18 12.08
N ALA A 543 -12.28 29.43 11.62
CA ALA A 543 -11.15 30.15 11.05
C ALA A 543 -10.10 30.51 12.12
N GLY A 544 -8.81 30.49 11.76
CA GLY A 544 -7.69 30.79 12.66
C GLY A 544 -7.42 29.73 13.75
N LEU A 545 -8.15 28.62 13.73
CA LEU A 545 -7.95 27.49 14.63
C LEU A 545 -7.48 26.28 13.83
N TRP A 546 -6.64 25.43 14.45
CA TRP A 546 -6.20 24.18 13.85
C TRP A 546 -6.46 23.00 14.81
N PRO A 547 -7.08 21.90 14.34
CA PRO A 547 -7.45 20.80 15.22
C PRO A 547 -6.21 20.03 15.69
N ARG A 548 -6.23 19.54 16.93
CA ARG A 548 -5.10 18.81 17.53
C ARG A 548 -4.83 17.51 16.79
N SER A 549 -5.87 16.81 16.33
CA SER A 549 -5.77 15.61 15.51
C SER A 549 -5.02 15.83 14.18
N ALA A 550 -5.01 17.07 13.66
CA ALA A 550 -4.26 17.47 12.47
C ALA A 550 -2.95 18.24 12.79
N SER A 551 -2.57 18.38 14.06
CA SER A 551 -1.40 19.18 14.48
C SER A 551 -0.06 18.61 14.02
N HIS A 552 -0.02 17.31 13.71
CA HIS A 552 1.15 16.64 13.13
C HIS A 552 1.49 17.15 11.71
N TRP A 553 0.58 17.90 11.06
CA TRP A 553 0.82 18.50 9.76
C TRP A 553 1.38 19.94 9.89
N PRO A 554 2.41 20.29 9.09
CA PRO A 554 3.09 19.49 8.07
C PRO A 554 4.10 18.50 8.65
N ILE A 555 4.41 17.44 7.89
CA ILE A 555 5.41 16.44 8.28
C ILE A 555 6.83 17.03 8.11
N ALA A 556 7.62 17.06 9.18
CA ALA A 556 8.89 17.82 9.25
C ALA A 556 9.94 17.49 8.17
N HIS A 557 9.94 16.27 7.60
CA HIS A 557 10.91 15.86 6.58
C HIS A 557 10.40 16.06 5.14
N ILE A 558 9.17 16.54 4.96
CA ILE A 558 8.58 16.80 3.64
C ILE A 558 8.77 18.29 3.35
N PRO A 559 9.49 18.66 2.26
CA PRO A 559 9.81 20.06 1.99
C PRO A 559 8.65 20.86 1.38
N TRP A 560 7.45 20.27 1.30
CA TRP A 560 6.24 20.90 0.81
C TRP A 560 5.11 20.81 1.85
N PRO A 561 4.26 21.85 1.98
CA PRO A 561 4.36 23.13 1.27
C PRO A 561 5.36 24.08 1.93
N HIS A 562 5.65 25.21 1.26
CA HIS A 562 6.46 26.27 1.85
C HIS A 562 5.84 26.78 3.17
N PRO A 563 6.62 27.13 4.22
CA PRO A 563 6.10 27.55 5.52
C PRO A 563 5.04 28.67 5.48
N ASN A 564 5.16 29.62 4.54
CA ASN A 564 4.14 30.67 4.35
C ASN A 564 2.77 30.08 3.96
N ILE A 565 2.75 29.09 3.08
CA ILE A 565 1.52 28.39 2.69
C ILE A 565 0.97 27.59 3.87
N VAL A 566 1.84 27.00 4.71
CA VAL A 566 1.39 26.33 5.95
C VAL A 566 0.63 27.30 6.85
N ALA A 567 1.16 28.51 7.06
CA ALA A 567 0.51 29.54 7.87
C ALA A 567 -0.84 29.97 7.27
N GLU A 568 -0.91 30.18 5.96
CA GLU A 568 -2.16 30.51 5.26
C GLU A 568 -3.19 29.38 5.40
N VAL A 569 -2.80 28.13 5.15
CA VAL A 569 -3.70 26.96 5.27
C VAL A 569 -4.23 26.80 6.69
N LYS A 570 -3.39 27.00 7.72
CA LYS A 570 -3.85 26.99 9.12
C LYS A 570 -4.73 28.19 9.48
N THR A 571 -4.56 29.32 8.78
CA THR A 571 -5.40 30.51 8.96
C THR A 571 -6.80 30.30 8.39
N GLU A 572 -6.93 29.62 7.24
CA GLU A 572 -8.23 29.21 6.69
C GLU A 572 -9.03 28.36 7.70
N GLY A 573 -8.34 27.52 8.47
CA GLY A 573 -8.91 26.71 9.53
C GLY A 573 -9.68 25.50 8.99
N PHE A 574 -10.83 25.22 9.61
CA PHE A 574 -11.68 24.06 9.28
C PHE A 574 -13.15 24.34 9.61
N ASP A 575 -14.04 23.49 9.14
CA ASP A 575 -15.47 23.53 9.44
C ASP A 575 -15.88 22.33 10.31
N MET A 576 -16.82 22.58 11.22
CA MET A 576 -17.48 21.56 12.03
C MET A 576 -18.87 21.31 11.46
N LEU A 577 -19.05 20.18 10.79
CA LEU A 577 -20.26 19.81 10.06
C LEU A 577 -21.19 18.94 10.92
N SER A 578 -22.47 19.29 10.94
CA SER A 578 -23.49 18.42 11.50
C SER A 578 -23.92 17.38 10.47
N LYS A 579 -23.11 16.32 10.34
CA LYS A 579 -23.42 15.14 9.52
C LYS A 579 -22.85 13.88 10.14
N GLU A 580 -23.33 12.73 9.70
CA GLU A 580 -22.78 11.43 10.07
C GLU A 580 -21.32 11.31 9.61
N CYS A 581 -20.46 10.81 10.51
CA CYS A 581 -19.06 10.60 10.21
C CYS A 581 -18.75 9.14 9.93
N ILE A 582 -18.03 8.90 8.84
CA ILE A 582 -17.54 7.58 8.42
C ILE A 582 -16.68 6.93 9.52
N GLY A 583 -15.96 7.74 10.31
CA GLY A 583 -15.13 7.29 11.42
C GLY A 583 -15.90 6.62 12.56
N LEU A 584 -17.19 6.92 12.74
CA LEU A 584 -18.01 6.46 13.86
C LEU A 584 -18.99 5.34 13.52
N GLN A 585 -19.19 5.03 12.23
CA GLN A 585 -20.06 3.94 11.78
C GLN A 585 -19.73 2.61 12.49
N GLY A 586 -20.76 2.02 13.12
CA GLY A 586 -20.69 0.72 13.80
C GLY A 586 -20.32 0.76 15.29
N LYS A 587 -20.03 1.93 15.88
CA LYS A 587 -19.80 2.07 17.32
C LYS A 587 -21.02 2.70 17.99
N GLN A 588 -21.84 1.90 18.69
CA GLN A 588 -22.93 2.39 19.53
C GLN A 588 -22.38 3.15 20.75
N SER A 589 -21.99 4.42 20.56
CA SER A 589 -21.60 5.30 21.67
C SER A 589 -22.56 6.48 21.76
N ALA A 590 -22.97 6.85 22.98
CA ALA A 590 -23.81 8.00 23.22
C ALA A 590 -23.20 9.33 22.70
N MET A 591 -21.86 9.39 22.57
CA MET A 591 -21.15 10.57 22.06
C MET A 591 -21.24 10.74 20.53
N GLU A 592 -21.69 9.73 19.79
CA GLU A 592 -21.83 9.81 18.31
C GLU A 592 -22.86 10.87 17.89
N GLY A 593 -23.92 11.07 18.68
CA GLY A 593 -24.93 12.09 18.41
C GLY A 593 -24.46 13.52 18.65
N ASP A 594 -23.43 13.69 19.48
CA ASP A 594 -22.95 15.00 19.92
C ASP A 594 -21.72 15.49 19.14
N ALA A 595 -21.12 14.61 18.35
CA ALA A 595 -19.92 14.90 17.58
C ALA A 595 -20.24 15.61 16.25
N TRP A 596 -19.33 16.49 15.85
CA TRP A 596 -19.35 17.23 14.60
C TRP A 596 -18.22 16.73 13.70
N ALA A 597 -18.50 16.46 12.43
CA ALA A 597 -17.52 15.99 11.47
C ALA A 597 -16.59 17.15 11.06
N LEU A 598 -15.28 16.91 11.03
CA LEU A 598 -14.29 17.90 10.61
C LEU A 598 -14.19 17.94 9.08
N SER A 599 -14.17 19.14 8.51
CA SER A 599 -14.01 19.38 7.07
C SER A 599 -12.96 20.46 6.81
N PHE A 600 -12.11 20.25 5.80
CA PHE A 600 -10.96 21.13 5.50
C PHE A 600 -11.04 21.71 4.08
N ILE A 601 -12.24 21.85 3.50
CA ILE A 601 -12.40 22.17 2.07
C ILE A 601 -11.63 23.43 1.67
N ASP A 602 -11.72 24.51 2.45
CA ASP A 602 -11.04 25.78 2.21
C ASP A 602 -9.51 25.64 2.36
N ALA A 603 -9.06 25.04 3.46
CA ALA A 603 -7.65 24.74 3.71
C ALA A 603 -7.02 23.88 2.59
N GLU A 604 -7.71 22.83 2.13
CA GLU A 604 -7.28 22.00 0.99
C GLU A 604 -7.27 22.81 -0.32
N ASN A 605 -8.24 23.70 -0.54
CA ASN A 605 -8.33 24.53 -1.73
C ASN A 605 -7.23 25.61 -1.79
N ARG A 606 -6.80 26.12 -0.63
CA ARG A 606 -5.62 26.97 -0.46
C ARG A 606 -4.35 26.18 -0.76
N LEU A 607 -4.23 24.98 -0.19
CA LEU A 607 -3.05 24.13 -0.36
C LEU A 607 -2.83 23.66 -1.81
N LEU A 608 -3.90 23.49 -2.58
CA LEU A 608 -3.84 23.13 -4.01
C LEU A 608 -3.63 24.32 -4.96
N GLN A 609 -3.28 25.50 -4.47
CA GLN A 609 -2.90 26.63 -5.33
C GLN A 609 -1.50 26.41 -5.93
N GLY A 610 -1.25 26.98 -7.11
CA GLY A 610 0.04 26.88 -7.81
C GLY A 610 0.14 25.70 -8.78
N GLY A 611 0.91 25.92 -9.86
CA GLY A 611 1.14 24.96 -10.93
C GLY A 611 -0.14 24.41 -11.58
N SER A 612 -0.05 23.18 -12.08
CA SER A 612 -1.16 22.46 -12.73
C SER A 612 -2.06 21.68 -11.74
N ARG A 613 -1.93 21.86 -10.42
CA ARG A 613 -2.63 21.07 -9.38
C ARG A 613 -4.15 21.07 -9.53
N LYS A 614 -4.80 22.24 -9.60
CA LYS A 614 -6.26 22.35 -9.82
C LYS A 614 -6.69 21.83 -11.19
N ARG A 615 -5.79 21.90 -12.17
CA ARG A 615 -6.01 21.36 -13.51
C ARG A 615 -6.03 19.83 -13.48
N CYS A 616 -5.05 19.20 -12.84
CA CYS A 616 -5.02 17.76 -12.51
C CYS A 616 -6.31 17.33 -11.83
N LEU A 617 -6.74 18.04 -10.77
CA LEU A 617 -7.97 17.68 -10.06
C LEU A 617 -9.20 17.72 -10.97
N SER A 618 -9.30 18.72 -11.84
CA SER A 618 -10.42 18.84 -12.79
C SER A 618 -10.46 17.67 -13.78
N ILE A 619 -9.30 17.22 -14.25
CA ILE A 619 -9.18 16.06 -15.14
C ILE A 619 -9.56 14.77 -14.40
N LEU A 620 -9.02 14.56 -13.19
CA LEU A 620 -9.32 13.38 -12.36
C LEU A 620 -10.81 13.29 -12.01
N LYS A 621 -11.47 14.40 -11.66
CA LYS A 621 -12.92 14.44 -11.43
C LYS A 621 -13.70 14.05 -12.70
N THR A 622 -13.26 14.54 -13.86
CA THR A 622 -13.92 14.21 -15.15
C THR A 622 -13.74 12.74 -15.53
N LEU A 623 -12.54 12.18 -15.35
CA LEU A 623 -12.28 10.76 -15.55
C LEU A 623 -13.09 9.89 -14.58
N ARG A 624 -13.21 10.32 -13.32
CA ARG A 624 -14.04 9.63 -12.32
C ARG A 624 -15.48 9.56 -12.77
N ASP A 625 -16.09 10.70 -13.09
CA ASP A 625 -17.51 10.77 -13.44
C ASP A 625 -17.86 9.96 -14.69
N ARG A 626 -16.91 9.81 -15.63
CA ARG A 626 -17.14 9.11 -16.90
C ARG A 626 -16.82 7.61 -16.86
N HIS A 627 -15.91 7.18 -15.98
CA HIS A 627 -15.36 5.82 -16.04
C HIS A 627 -15.32 5.08 -14.71
N LEU A 628 -15.44 5.79 -13.59
CA LEU A 628 -15.29 5.24 -12.24
C LEU A 628 -16.49 5.53 -11.34
N ASP A 629 -17.61 5.96 -11.92
CA ASP A 629 -18.90 5.99 -11.24
C ASP A 629 -19.48 4.56 -11.19
N LEU A 630 -19.05 3.83 -10.16
CA LEU A 630 -19.31 2.39 -10.02
C LEU A 630 -20.35 2.12 -8.92
N PRO A 631 -21.07 0.98 -8.99
CA PRO A 631 -22.00 0.58 -7.93
C PRO A 631 -21.34 0.58 -6.54
N GLY A 632 -22.01 1.19 -5.57
CA GLY A 632 -21.48 1.38 -4.21
C GLY A 632 -20.55 2.59 -4.03
N ASN A 633 -20.34 3.37 -5.10
CA ASN A 633 -19.50 4.58 -5.13
C ASN A 633 -18.16 4.40 -4.37
N PRO A 634 -17.33 3.42 -4.76
CA PRO A 634 -16.04 3.14 -4.10
C PRO A 634 -15.01 4.25 -4.31
N VAL A 635 -15.13 5.05 -5.37
CA VAL A 635 -14.19 6.12 -5.73
C VAL A 635 -14.93 7.44 -5.90
N THR A 636 -14.73 8.38 -4.97
CA THR A 636 -15.34 9.71 -5.00
C THR A 636 -14.38 10.78 -5.52
N SER A 637 -14.90 11.97 -5.84
CA SER A 637 -14.10 13.16 -6.13
C SER A 637 -13.16 13.54 -4.97
N TYR A 638 -13.56 13.23 -3.74
CA TYR A 638 -12.79 13.54 -2.55
C TYR A 638 -11.58 12.62 -2.39
N HIS A 639 -11.68 11.34 -2.78
CA HIS A 639 -10.51 10.47 -2.89
C HIS A 639 -9.49 11.03 -3.89
N MET A 640 -9.93 11.54 -5.04
CA MET A 640 -9.04 12.16 -6.02
C MET A 640 -8.33 13.41 -5.46
N LYS A 641 -9.05 14.26 -4.72
CA LYS A 641 -8.48 15.44 -4.06
C LYS A 641 -7.45 15.06 -2.99
N THR A 642 -7.78 14.06 -2.17
CA THR A 642 -6.89 13.52 -1.14
C THR A 642 -5.60 12.96 -1.73
N LEU A 643 -5.69 12.13 -2.78
CA LEU A 643 -4.52 11.55 -3.41
C LEU A 643 -3.67 12.58 -4.16
N LEU A 644 -4.29 13.63 -4.72
CA LEU A 644 -3.56 14.77 -5.27
C LEU A 644 -2.72 15.48 -4.21
N LEU A 645 -3.24 15.65 -2.98
CA LEU A 645 -2.48 16.24 -1.88
C LEU A 645 -1.27 15.38 -1.49
N TYR A 646 -1.44 14.06 -1.37
CA TYR A 646 -0.31 13.15 -1.15
C TYR A 646 0.69 13.15 -2.32
N GLU A 647 0.21 13.30 -3.56
CA GLU A 647 1.11 13.40 -4.70
C GLU A 647 1.95 14.69 -4.65
N CYS A 648 1.44 15.77 -4.07
CA CYS A 648 2.20 17.01 -3.83
C CYS A 648 3.30 16.79 -2.79
N GLU A 649 3.08 15.97 -1.75
CA GLU A 649 4.14 15.61 -0.81
C GLU A 649 5.25 14.78 -1.47
N LYS A 650 4.90 13.88 -2.40
CA LYS A 650 5.88 13.07 -3.16
C LYS A 650 6.68 13.89 -4.18
N HIS A 651 6.06 14.95 -4.71
CA HIS A 651 6.62 15.84 -5.73
C HIS A 651 6.57 17.29 -5.23
N PRO A 652 7.46 17.63 -4.29
CA PRO A 652 7.35 18.86 -3.52
C PRO A 652 7.75 20.12 -4.30
N HIS A 653 8.47 19.99 -5.41
CA HIS A 653 8.99 21.13 -6.15
C HIS A 653 7.97 21.67 -7.15
N GLU A 654 7.84 23.00 -7.27
CA GLU A 654 6.88 23.63 -8.18
C GLU A 654 7.09 23.21 -9.65
N ALA A 655 8.34 23.03 -10.09
CA ALA A 655 8.65 22.58 -11.45
C ALA A 655 8.08 21.18 -11.77
N GLU A 656 7.86 20.32 -10.76
CA GLU A 656 7.22 19.01 -10.95
C GLU A 656 5.70 19.11 -11.19
N TRP A 657 5.14 20.30 -11.01
CA TRP A 657 3.75 20.65 -11.25
C TRP A 657 3.56 21.57 -12.46
N ASP A 658 4.59 21.78 -13.26
CA ASP A 658 4.47 22.46 -14.55
C ASP A 658 3.55 21.71 -15.51
N GLU A 659 3.02 22.41 -16.51
CA GLU A 659 2.06 21.85 -17.47
C GLU A 659 2.60 20.62 -18.23
N ILE A 660 3.92 20.55 -18.42
CA ILE A 660 4.59 19.41 -19.07
C ILE A 660 4.56 18.13 -18.21
N CYS A 661 4.37 18.26 -16.90
CA CYS A 661 4.36 17.16 -15.93
C CYS A 661 2.96 16.64 -15.64
N ILE A 662 1.90 17.32 -16.12
CA ILE A 662 0.51 17.01 -15.78
C ILE A 662 0.13 15.54 -16.05
N ALA A 663 0.66 14.96 -17.13
CA ALA A 663 0.44 13.56 -17.50
C ALA A 663 1.03 12.61 -16.46
N ASP A 664 2.27 12.86 -16.05
CA ASP A 664 2.97 12.06 -15.04
C ASP A 664 2.25 12.17 -13.69
N ARG A 665 1.75 13.37 -13.33
CA ARG A 665 0.98 13.58 -12.10
C ARG A 665 -0.34 12.81 -12.11
N ILE A 666 -1.10 12.85 -13.20
CA ILE A 666 -2.35 12.09 -13.33
C ILE A 666 -2.07 10.58 -13.22
N ASN A 667 -1.05 10.08 -13.92
CA ASN A 667 -0.68 8.67 -13.87
C ASN A 667 -0.25 8.25 -12.46
N GLY A 668 0.57 9.05 -11.78
CA GLY A 668 1.01 8.80 -10.40
C GLY A 668 -0.16 8.71 -9.43
N ILE A 669 -1.12 9.64 -9.53
CA ILE A 669 -2.33 9.65 -8.70
C ILE A 669 -3.22 8.43 -8.96
N LEU A 670 -3.43 8.05 -10.23
CA LEU A 670 -4.23 6.87 -10.57
C LEU A 670 -3.58 5.57 -10.09
N LEU A 671 -2.25 5.45 -10.18
CA LEU A 671 -1.50 4.32 -9.63
C LEU A 671 -1.56 4.27 -8.11
N GLN A 672 -1.47 5.43 -7.44
CA GLN A 672 -1.68 5.50 -6.01
C GLN A 672 -3.11 5.09 -5.64
N LEU A 673 -4.12 5.49 -6.42
CA LEU A 673 -5.50 5.07 -6.20
C LEU A 673 -5.66 3.55 -6.30
N ILE A 674 -5.03 2.92 -7.30
CA ILE A 674 -5.00 1.44 -7.43
C ILE A 674 -4.38 0.82 -6.18
N SER A 675 -3.24 1.33 -5.72
CA SER A 675 -2.58 0.87 -4.50
C SER A 675 -3.50 0.99 -3.28
N CYS A 676 -4.15 2.14 -3.07
CA CYS A 676 -5.08 2.34 -1.97
C CYS A 676 -6.25 1.36 -2.03
N LEU A 677 -6.83 1.13 -3.22
CA LEU A 677 -7.96 0.22 -3.40
C LEU A 677 -7.57 -1.24 -3.10
N GLN A 678 -6.41 -1.69 -3.60
CA GLN A 678 -5.88 -3.03 -3.35
C GLN A 678 -5.52 -3.25 -1.87
N CYS A 679 -4.93 -2.24 -1.23
CA CYS A 679 -4.65 -2.25 0.21
C CYS A 679 -5.88 -2.03 1.09
N ARG A 680 -7.04 -1.70 0.49
CA ARG A 680 -8.30 -1.38 1.17
C ARG A 680 -8.15 -0.29 2.23
N ARG A 681 -7.29 0.69 1.95
CA ARG A 681 -7.01 1.80 2.87
C ARG A 681 -6.66 3.07 2.10
N CYS A 682 -7.37 4.15 2.40
CA CYS A 682 -7.12 5.50 1.87
C CYS A 682 -7.18 6.51 3.02
N PRO A 683 -6.05 6.81 3.69
CA PRO A 683 -6.05 7.72 4.82
C PRO A 683 -6.40 9.16 4.40
N HIS A 684 -7.24 9.84 5.17
CA HIS A 684 -7.52 11.27 4.99
C HIS A 684 -6.23 12.09 5.15
N TYR A 685 -6.03 13.10 4.31
CA TYR A 685 -4.77 13.86 4.23
C TYR A 685 -4.37 14.52 5.56
N PHE A 686 -5.22 15.37 6.14
CA PHE A 686 -4.94 16.01 7.43
C PHE A 686 -5.22 15.13 8.67
N LEU A 687 -5.87 13.98 8.49
CA LEU A 687 -6.39 13.14 9.58
C LEU A 687 -6.08 11.66 9.28
N PRO A 688 -4.81 11.23 9.35
CA PRO A 688 -4.36 9.93 8.83
C PRO A 688 -4.97 8.72 9.56
N ASN A 689 -5.58 8.94 10.73
CA ASN A 689 -6.34 7.93 11.47
C ASN A 689 -7.74 7.68 10.89
N LEU A 690 -8.25 8.59 10.06
CA LEU A 690 -9.52 8.43 9.34
C LEU A 690 -9.26 7.76 8.00
N ASP A 691 -9.80 6.56 7.80
CA ASP A 691 -9.75 5.86 6.52
C ASP A 691 -11.00 6.18 5.69
N LEU A 692 -10.79 6.79 4.52
CA LEU A 692 -11.85 7.20 3.60
C LEU A 692 -12.56 6.01 2.93
N PHE A 693 -11.96 4.81 2.94
CA PHE A 693 -12.60 3.58 2.46
C PHE A 693 -13.39 2.83 3.52
N LYS A 694 -13.42 3.33 4.77
CA LYS A 694 -14.23 2.73 5.82
C LYS A 694 -15.71 2.70 5.42
N GLY A 695 -16.36 1.57 5.66
CA GLY A 695 -17.76 1.32 5.26
C GLY A 695 -17.96 0.91 3.80
N LYS A 696 -16.92 0.94 2.94
CA LYS A 696 -17.00 0.45 1.56
C LYS A 696 -16.86 -1.06 1.49
N SER A 697 -17.61 -1.70 0.59
CA SER A 697 -17.54 -3.16 0.44
C SER A 697 -16.18 -3.59 -0.15
N PRO A 698 -15.56 -4.66 0.38
CA PRO A 698 -14.30 -5.17 -0.16
C PRO A 698 -14.38 -5.54 -1.65
N SER A 699 -15.51 -6.11 -2.09
CA SER A 699 -15.76 -6.43 -3.49
C SER A 699 -15.89 -5.18 -4.38
N GLY A 700 -16.49 -4.10 -3.86
CA GLY A 700 -16.59 -2.81 -4.54
C GLY A 700 -15.21 -2.17 -4.74
N LEU A 701 -14.35 -2.22 -3.72
CA LEU A 701 -12.97 -1.71 -3.80
C LEU A 701 -12.14 -2.52 -4.81
N GLU A 702 -12.26 -3.85 -4.81
CA GLU A 702 -11.57 -4.73 -5.76
C GLU A 702 -12.01 -4.47 -7.21
N ASN A 703 -13.32 -4.35 -7.45
CA ASN A 703 -13.84 -4.01 -8.77
C ASN A 703 -13.34 -2.63 -9.22
N ALA A 704 -13.36 -1.64 -8.32
CA ALA A 704 -12.80 -0.32 -8.60
C ALA A 704 -11.31 -0.39 -8.96
N ALA A 705 -10.50 -1.18 -8.24
CA ALA A 705 -9.09 -1.36 -8.56
C ALA A 705 -8.89 -1.86 -10.00
N LYS A 706 -9.69 -2.84 -10.43
CA LYS A 706 -9.67 -3.37 -11.80
C LYS A 706 -10.05 -2.31 -12.84
N GLN A 707 -11.07 -1.50 -12.57
CA GLN A 707 -11.51 -0.43 -13.49
C GLN A 707 -10.48 0.71 -13.59
N VAL A 708 -9.94 1.15 -12.46
CA VAL A 708 -8.87 2.17 -12.43
C VAL A 708 -7.63 1.64 -13.14
N TRP A 709 -7.25 0.38 -12.93
CA TRP A 709 -6.15 -0.25 -13.65
C TRP A 709 -6.37 -0.30 -15.16
N ARG A 710 -7.57 -0.70 -15.61
CA ARG A 710 -7.93 -0.71 -17.03
C ARG A 710 -7.77 0.68 -17.65
N LEU A 711 -8.32 1.70 -17.01
CA LEU A 711 -8.24 3.10 -17.44
C LEU A 711 -6.77 3.58 -17.49
N THR A 712 -6.02 3.35 -16.41
CA THR A 712 -4.62 3.78 -16.30
C THR A 712 -3.75 3.11 -17.35
N ARG A 713 -3.95 1.81 -17.58
CA ARG A 713 -3.24 1.06 -18.62
C ARG A 713 -3.55 1.63 -20.00
N GLU A 714 -4.80 1.98 -20.29
CA GLU A 714 -5.15 2.59 -21.57
C GLU A 714 -4.46 3.94 -21.76
N LEU A 715 -4.45 4.80 -20.73
CA LEU A 715 -3.75 6.08 -20.74
C LEU A 715 -2.24 5.90 -20.97
N LEU A 716 -1.61 4.93 -20.31
CA LEU A 716 -0.17 4.68 -20.41
C LEU A 716 0.26 4.04 -21.75
N THR A 717 -0.59 3.22 -22.36
CA THR A 717 -0.23 2.42 -23.54
C THR A 717 -0.70 3.02 -24.87
N ASN A 718 -1.67 3.94 -24.83
CA ASN A 718 -2.22 4.58 -26.02
C ASN A 718 -2.25 6.10 -25.86
N SER A 719 -1.38 6.79 -26.58
CA SER A 719 -1.32 8.26 -26.55
C SER A 719 -2.62 8.93 -27.00
N ARG A 720 -3.51 8.23 -27.73
CA ARG A 720 -4.84 8.74 -28.15
C ARG A 720 -5.99 8.23 -27.28
N ALA A 721 -5.72 7.58 -26.15
CA ALA A 721 -6.76 7.07 -25.25
C ALA A 721 -7.79 8.15 -24.90
N LEU A 722 -7.31 9.35 -24.57
CA LEU A 722 -8.14 10.49 -24.17
C LEU A 722 -9.14 10.96 -25.24
N GLU A 723 -8.95 10.63 -26.53
CA GLU A 723 -9.92 10.97 -27.57
C GLU A 723 -11.22 10.16 -27.43
N LYS A 724 -11.10 8.93 -26.90
CA LYS A 724 -12.21 7.98 -26.73
C LYS A 724 -12.84 8.03 -25.34
N LEU A 725 -12.13 8.60 -24.36
CA LEU A 725 -12.56 8.70 -22.96
C LEU A 725 -13.61 9.82 -22.75
#